data_AF-A0A348MZ18-F1
#
_entry.id   AF-A0A348MZ18-F1
#
_cell.length_a   1.000
_cell.length_b   1.000
_cell.length_c   1.000
_cell.angle_alpha   90.00
_cell.angle_beta   90.00
_cell.angle_gamma   90.00
#
_symmetry.space_group_name_H-M   'P 1'
#
loop_
_entity.id
_entity.type
_entity.pdbx_description
1 polymer ?
#
loop_
_entity_poly.entity_id
_entity_poly.type
_entity_poly.pdbx_seq_one_letter_code
_entity_poly.pdbx_strand_id
1 'polypeptide(L)'
;RWEQWFFTRLYEKGLVYKKLSTVNWDPIDQTVLANEQVIDGRGWRSGAVVEQKEIPQWFIKITAYAQNLLDDLDKLDQWPEQVKAMQKNWIGRSEGVEIKFDLPHEIAELTELEVYTTRPDTLYGVSYVAVAAQHPIALAAVALRPELTEFVESCKNAKLAEAEMATMEKKGVDTGFTAIHPLTGESVPIWVANFVLMGYGSGAVMAVPGHDQRDYEFAKAYGLPIKQVVSGVDCDISVAAFTEKGALINSGEFDGLDFEAGFNAIADKLAALGKGKKTVNYRLRDWGVSRQRYWGAPIPMLNLENGESAPVPIEQLPVILPEDVVMDGVTSPIKADPEWAKTTFNGQPALRETDTFDTFMESSWYYARYTSQPSNAMLDPAESNYWLPVDQYVGGIEHAILHLLYSRFFHKLLRDEGLVDSDVPYKRLLCQGMVLADSFYREDAAGKKTWYSPADVTITKDEKGRIITAILISDGEAVVHGGMTKMSKSKNNGIDPQQVIDLYGADTVRLFTMFAAPPEQTLEWVDSGVEGANRFLKRVWKLVSEHVALGETVAVDAAQLSKSQQDLRRLVHQTIAKVSDDIERRQTFNTAIAAIMELSNHLLKAPSDSEQDRAILQEGSEAIVLMLTPITPHIAHELWQALGHDNVHIAPWPQADSAAMVEAEKLIIVQVNGKLRAKITVAADASKETVEALGQADSNVQNFIDGKTIRKVIYVPGKLLNIVAN
;
A
#
# COMPACT_ATOMS: atom_id res chain seq x y z
N ARG A 1 -15.17 7.13 -23.61
CA ARG A 1 -16.47 7.86 -23.55
C ARG A 1 -16.87 8.23 -22.13
N TRP A 2 -17.04 7.26 -21.23
CA TRP A 2 -17.70 7.53 -19.94
C TRP A 2 -16.89 8.38 -18.97
N GLU A 3 -15.59 8.12 -18.81
CA GLU A 3 -14.75 8.99 -17.99
C GLU A 3 -14.56 10.39 -18.58
N GLN A 4 -14.63 10.54 -19.92
CA GLN A 4 -14.67 11.85 -20.56
C GLN A 4 -15.96 12.60 -20.21
N TRP A 5 -17.12 11.95 -20.33
CA TRP A 5 -18.39 12.52 -19.88
C TRP A 5 -18.35 12.88 -18.40
N PHE A 6 -17.84 11.99 -17.56
CA PHE A 6 -17.76 12.24 -16.13
C PHE A 6 -16.85 13.42 -15.81
N PHE A 7 -15.71 13.55 -16.50
CA PHE A 7 -14.82 14.70 -16.36
C PHE A 7 -15.49 16.03 -16.72
N THR A 8 -16.30 16.09 -17.78
CA THR A 8 -17.05 17.33 -18.10
C THR A 8 -18.10 17.65 -17.03
N ARG A 9 -18.75 16.64 -16.44
CA ARG A 9 -19.65 16.82 -15.29
C ARG A 9 -18.92 17.37 -14.06
N LEU A 10 -17.72 16.87 -13.77
CA LEU A 10 -16.90 17.37 -12.67
C LEU A 10 -16.42 18.81 -12.92
N TYR A 11 -16.17 19.17 -14.18
CA TYR A 11 -15.89 20.56 -14.58
C TYR A 11 -17.08 21.49 -14.33
N GLU A 12 -18.28 21.10 -14.75
CA GLU A 12 -19.52 21.84 -14.47
C GLU A 12 -19.77 22.04 -12.97
N LYS A 13 -19.39 21.06 -12.14
CA LYS A 13 -19.47 21.11 -10.67
C LYS A 13 -18.33 21.90 -10.01
N GLY A 14 -17.39 22.46 -10.77
CA GLY A 14 -16.25 23.23 -10.24
C GLY A 14 -15.18 22.38 -9.54
N LEU A 15 -15.19 21.06 -9.75
CA LEU A 15 -14.21 20.11 -9.21
C LEU A 15 -13.02 19.88 -10.16
N VAL A 16 -13.10 20.35 -11.39
CA VAL A 16 -12.00 20.34 -12.36
C VAL A 16 -11.58 21.77 -12.67
N TYR A 17 -10.27 22.00 -12.77
CA TYR A 17 -9.72 23.30 -13.13
C TYR A 17 -8.37 23.18 -13.84
N LYS A 18 -7.98 24.20 -14.60
CA LYS A 18 -6.67 24.30 -15.27
C LYS A 18 -5.81 25.33 -14.53
N LYS A 19 -4.56 24.98 -14.23
CA LYS A 19 -3.57 25.92 -13.68
C LYS A 19 -2.18 25.65 -14.25
N LEU A 20 -1.33 26.67 -14.25
CA LEU A 20 0.10 26.48 -14.47
C LEU A 20 0.66 25.69 -13.29
N SER A 21 1.38 24.60 -13.58
CA SER A 21 2.03 23.78 -12.56
C SER A 21 3.48 23.54 -12.95
N THR A 22 4.38 23.65 -11.97
CA THR A 22 5.71 23.08 -12.10
C THR A 22 5.61 21.56 -12.05
N VAL A 23 6.18 20.90 -13.04
CA VAL A 23 6.05 19.45 -13.25
C VAL A 23 7.42 18.83 -13.52
N ASN A 24 7.58 17.60 -13.05
CA ASN A 24 8.72 16.75 -13.41
C ASN A 24 8.62 16.41 -14.90
N TRP A 25 9.61 16.79 -15.68
CA TRP A 25 9.70 16.55 -17.11
C TRP A 25 10.82 15.55 -17.42
N ASP A 26 10.48 14.48 -18.12
CA ASP A 26 11.48 13.58 -18.68
C ASP A 26 11.92 14.09 -20.05
N PRO A 27 13.19 14.51 -20.23
CA PRO A 27 13.65 15.04 -21.51
C PRO A 27 13.82 13.97 -22.60
N ILE A 28 13.93 12.70 -22.24
CA ILE A 28 14.02 11.58 -23.19
C ILE A 28 12.61 11.13 -23.59
N ASP A 29 11.77 10.83 -22.60
CA ASP A 29 10.39 10.36 -22.86
C ASP A 29 9.45 11.51 -23.29
N GLN A 30 9.91 12.75 -23.21
CA GLN A 30 9.17 13.99 -23.51
C GLN A 30 7.77 14.03 -22.90
N THR A 31 7.69 13.64 -21.63
CA THR A 31 6.43 13.56 -20.89
C THR A 31 6.60 14.12 -19.48
N VAL A 32 5.49 14.59 -18.93
CA VAL A 32 5.39 14.84 -17.50
C VAL A 32 5.35 13.52 -16.74
N LEU A 33 6.13 13.48 -15.66
CA LEU A 33 6.16 12.43 -14.67
C LEU A 33 5.43 12.90 -13.40
N ALA A 34 4.65 12.01 -12.80
CA ALA A 34 4.22 12.22 -11.41
C ALA A 34 5.43 12.16 -10.47
N ASN A 35 5.33 12.68 -9.24
CA ASN A 35 6.43 12.63 -8.27
C ASN A 35 6.91 11.19 -8.03
N GLU A 36 6.00 10.22 -8.07
CA GLU A 36 6.25 8.80 -7.85
C GLU A 36 6.93 8.09 -9.03
N GLN A 37 6.97 8.75 -10.19
CA GLN A 37 7.65 8.28 -11.40
C GLN A 37 9.08 8.80 -11.50
N VAL A 38 9.55 9.54 -10.49
CA VAL A 38 10.92 10.01 -10.35
C VAL A 38 11.62 9.18 -9.27
N ILE A 39 12.65 8.43 -9.65
CA ILE A 39 13.44 7.57 -8.77
C ILE A 39 14.85 8.15 -8.74
N ASP A 40 15.32 8.56 -7.56
CA ASP A 40 16.65 9.17 -7.36
C ASP A 40 16.91 10.36 -8.32
N GLY A 41 15.90 11.21 -8.49
CA GLY A 41 15.94 12.37 -9.41
C GLY A 41 15.93 12.02 -10.91
N ARG A 42 15.63 10.76 -11.26
CA ARG A 42 15.63 10.27 -12.65
C ARG A 42 14.29 9.66 -13.04
N GLY A 43 13.97 9.70 -14.33
CA GLY A 43 12.76 9.07 -14.86
C GLY A 43 12.80 7.56 -14.65
N TRP A 44 11.75 6.99 -14.05
CA TRP A 44 11.69 5.56 -13.71
C TRP A 44 11.84 4.58 -14.89
N ARG A 45 11.60 5.06 -16.12
CA ARG A 45 11.77 4.27 -17.36
C ARG A 45 13.06 4.60 -18.09
N SER A 46 13.23 5.88 -18.44
CA SER A 46 14.36 6.34 -19.26
C SER A 46 15.70 6.35 -18.51
N GLY A 47 15.67 6.46 -17.18
CA GLY A 47 16.84 6.80 -16.36
C GLY A 47 17.36 8.22 -16.59
N ALA A 48 16.66 9.04 -17.39
CA ALA A 48 17.02 10.41 -17.69
C ALA A 48 16.97 11.27 -16.44
N VAL A 49 17.83 12.27 -16.38
CA VAL A 49 17.76 13.29 -15.34
C VAL A 49 16.48 14.11 -15.56
N VAL A 50 15.60 14.15 -14.57
CA VAL A 50 14.32 14.87 -14.65
C VAL A 50 14.55 16.37 -14.54
N GLU A 51 13.85 17.14 -15.36
CA GLU A 51 13.85 18.61 -15.37
C GLU A 51 12.55 19.15 -14.75
N GLN A 52 12.55 20.40 -14.29
CA GLN A 52 11.29 21.09 -13.94
C GLN A 52 10.84 21.94 -15.13
N LYS A 53 9.56 21.83 -15.50
CA LYS A 53 8.93 22.73 -16.48
C LYS A 53 7.63 23.27 -15.92
N GLU A 54 7.27 24.49 -16.32
CA GLU A 54 5.95 25.03 -16.03
C GLU A 54 5.03 24.76 -17.22
N ILE A 55 3.99 23.96 -16.99
CA ILE A 55 3.05 23.54 -18.02
C ILE A 55 1.62 23.71 -17.48
N PRO A 56 0.68 24.30 -18.25
CA PRO A 56 -0.73 24.30 -17.89
C PRO A 56 -1.26 22.87 -17.81
N GLN A 57 -1.81 22.47 -16.66
CA GLN A 57 -2.33 21.13 -16.45
C GLN A 57 -3.75 21.16 -15.88
N TRP A 58 -4.52 20.12 -16.20
CA TRP A 58 -5.83 19.86 -15.63
C TRP A 58 -5.72 19.13 -14.28
N PHE A 59 -6.46 19.60 -13.30
CA PHE A 59 -6.51 19.05 -11.95
C PHE A 59 -7.95 18.68 -11.56
N ILE A 60 -8.09 17.59 -10.81
CA ILE A 60 -9.32 17.24 -10.09
C ILE A 60 -9.12 17.57 -8.60
N LYS A 61 -10.08 18.29 -8.00
CA LYS A 61 -10.07 18.76 -6.61
C LYS A 61 -10.31 17.64 -5.59
N ILE A 62 -9.41 16.66 -5.52
CA ILE A 62 -9.45 15.61 -4.50
C ILE A 62 -9.34 16.17 -3.07
N THR A 63 -8.70 17.33 -2.89
CA THR A 63 -8.59 17.99 -1.58
C THR A 63 -9.95 18.42 -1.02
N ALA A 64 -10.95 18.68 -1.87
CA ALA A 64 -12.32 18.95 -1.43
C ALA A 64 -12.96 17.75 -0.70
N TYR A 65 -12.39 16.55 -0.87
CA TYR A 65 -12.83 15.31 -0.22
C TYR A 65 -11.82 14.82 0.83
N ALA A 66 -10.75 15.56 1.13
CA ALA A 66 -9.67 15.11 2.00
C ALA A 66 -10.16 14.69 3.40
N GLN A 67 -11.06 15.46 4.01
CA GLN A 67 -11.64 15.11 5.31
C GLN A 67 -12.47 13.82 5.22
N ASN A 68 -13.37 13.71 4.24
CA ASN A 68 -14.19 12.52 4.03
C ASN A 68 -13.33 11.26 3.79
N LEU A 69 -12.27 11.40 2.99
CA LEU A 69 -11.31 10.33 2.72
C LEU A 69 -10.50 9.94 3.97
N LEU A 70 -10.29 10.86 4.90
CA LEU A 70 -9.60 10.57 6.15
C LEU A 70 -10.54 9.86 7.14
N ASP A 71 -11.72 10.41 7.37
CA ASP A 71 -12.69 9.93 8.37
C ASP A 71 -13.16 8.50 8.04
N ASP A 72 -13.37 8.21 6.76
CA ASP A 72 -13.83 6.87 6.36
C ASP A 72 -12.78 5.79 6.54
N LEU A 73 -11.50 6.11 6.75
CA LEU A 73 -10.49 5.08 7.09
C LEU A 73 -10.83 4.38 8.41
N ASP A 74 -11.48 5.08 9.34
CA ASP A 74 -11.89 4.51 10.63
C ASP A 74 -13.08 3.56 10.51
N LYS A 75 -13.79 3.56 9.37
CA LYS A 75 -14.89 2.63 9.07
C LYS A 75 -14.41 1.35 8.36
N LEU A 76 -13.14 1.30 7.96
CA LEU A 76 -12.56 0.20 7.17
C LEU A 76 -11.88 -0.82 8.10
N ASP A 77 -12.70 -1.57 8.84
CA ASP A 77 -12.23 -2.55 9.84
C ASP A 77 -11.50 -3.74 9.22
N GLN A 78 -11.81 -4.07 7.96
CA GLN A 78 -11.24 -5.20 7.23
C GLN A 78 -10.13 -4.77 6.24
N TRP A 79 -9.54 -3.59 6.47
CA TRP A 79 -8.36 -3.12 5.76
C TRP A 79 -7.11 -3.24 6.63
N PRO A 80 -5.94 -3.59 6.06
CA PRO A 80 -4.70 -3.64 6.82
C PRO A 80 -4.37 -2.27 7.44
N GLU A 81 -4.02 -2.26 8.74
CA GLU A 81 -3.67 -1.03 9.47
C GLU A 81 -2.52 -0.27 8.81
N GLN A 82 -1.57 -0.98 8.21
CA GLN A 82 -0.48 -0.38 7.46
C GLN A 82 -0.98 0.48 6.29
N VAL A 83 -1.97 0.01 5.51
CA VAL A 83 -2.54 0.76 4.38
C VAL A 83 -3.28 1.99 4.89
N LYS A 84 -4.07 1.84 5.97
CA LYS A 84 -4.77 2.96 6.60
C LYS A 84 -3.78 4.02 7.10
N ALA A 85 -2.72 3.61 7.79
CA ALA A 85 -1.67 4.51 8.25
C ALA A 85 -0.96 5.23 7.09
N MET A 86 -0.63 4.51 6.00
CA MET A 86 -0.06 5.10 4.79
C MET A 86 -0.98 6.18 4.20
N GLN A 87 -2.29 5.91 4.09
CA GLN A 87 -3.24 6.91 3.59
C GLN A 87 -3.44 8.08 4.56
N LYS A 88 -3.52 7.85 5.88
CA LYS A 88 -3.59 8.92 6.89
C LYS A 88 -2.39 9.86 6.79
N ASN A 89 -1.19 9.31 6.70
CA ASN A 89 0.06 10.07 6.58
C ASN A 89 0.17 10.80 5.23
N TRP A 90 -0.37 10.22 4.16
CA TRP A 90 -0.39 10.82 2.84
C TRP A 90 -1.39 11.98 2.74
N ILE A 91 -2.60 11.77 3.25
CA ILE A 91 -3.61 12.83 3.36
C ILE A 91 -3.05 13.97 4.23
N GLY A 92 -2.39 13.59 5.33
CA GLY A 92 -1.58 14.48 6.16
C GLY A 92 -2.37 15.68 6.63
N ARG A 93 -3.52 15.43 7.26
CA ARG A 93 -4.33 16.49 7.88
C ARG A 93 -3.55 17.08 9.05
N SER A 94 -3.48 18.40 9.08
CA SER A 94 -2.92 19.16 10.17
C SER A 94 -3.86 20.30 10.54
N GLU A 95 -3.95 20.58 11.82
CA GLU A 95 -4.61 21.79 12.33
C GLU A 95 -3.52 22.76 12.78
N GLY A 96 -3.64 23.99 12.32
CA GLY A 96 -2.66 25.01 12.57
C GLY A 96 -3.26 26.41 12.48
N VAL A 97 -2.38 27.39 12.36
CA VAL A 97 -2.75 28.79 12.24
C VAL A 97 -2.00 29.37 11.04
N GLU A 98 -2.75 30.03 10.17
CA GLU A 98 -2.19 30.97 9.20
C GLU A 98 -1.89 32.28 9.93
N ILE A 99 -0.66 32.77 9.78
CA ILE A 99 -0.14 33.95 10.49
C ILE A 99 0.34 34.96 9.45
N LYS A 100 -0.03 36.22 9.62
CA LYS A 100 0.40 37.36 8.80
C LYS A 100 1.51 38.12 9.52
N PHE A 101 2.68 38.20 8.88
CA PHE A 101 3.78 39.06 9.30
C PHE A 101 3.76 40.32 8.43
N ASP A 102 3.77 41.50 9.04
CA ASP A 102 3.80 42.75 8.27
C ASP A 102 5.17 42.96 7.63
N LEU A 103 5.19 43.51 6.43
CA LEU A 103 6.42 43.95 5.78
C LEU A 103 6.62 45.45 6.10
N PRO A 104 7.81 45.89 6.55
CA PRO A 104 8.07 47.29 6.86
C PRO A 104 7.87 48.25 5.66
N HIS A 105 7.94 47.71 4.44
CA HIS A 105 7.65 48.38 3.18
C HIS A 105 7.10 47.35 2.20
N GLU A 106 6.44 47.82 1.13
CA GLU A 106 5.91 46.96 0.08
C GLU A 106 7.04 46.26 -0.68
N ILE A 107 6.94 44.94 -0.85
CA ILE A 107 7.89 44.11 -1.59
C ILE A 107 7.11 43.25 -2.59
N ALA A 108 7.37 43.43 -3.89
CA ALA A 108 6.66 42.71 -4.95
C ALA A 108 5.13 42.78 -4.82
N GLU A 109 4.60 43.99 -4.57
CA GLU A 109 3.16 44.26 -4.37
C GLU A 109 2.56 43.61 -3.12
N LEU A 110 3.40 43.07 -2.23
CA LEU A 110 2.99 42.50 -0.94
C LEU A 110 3.28 43.48 0.19
N THR A 111 2.29 43.68 1.07
CA THR A 111 2.45 44.44 2.33
C THR A 111 2.58 43.54 3.55
N GLU A 112 2.30 42.25 3.38
CA GLU A 112 2.34 41.24 4.43
C GLU A 112 2.81 39.90 3.86
N LEU A 113 3.40 39.07 4.72
CA LEU A 113 3.87 37.72 4.43
C LEU A 113 3.05 36.72 5.24
N GLU A 114 2.28 35.89 4.56
CA GLU A 114 1.50 34.82 5.19
C GLU A 114 2.36 33.58 5.37
N VAL A 115 2.23 32.91 6.52
CA VAL A 115 2.86 31.63 6.83
C VAL A 115 1.87 30.70 7.50
N TYR A 116 2.10 29.39 7.42
CA TYR A 116 1.30 28.38 8.13
C TYR A 116 2.16 27.61 9.13
N THR A 117 1.62 27.37 10.33
CA THR A 117 2.28 26.55 11.35
C THR A 117 1.29 25.68 12.12
N THR A 118 1.70 24.46 12.46
CA THR A 118 0.99 23.57 13.41
C THR A 118 1.45 23.79 14.86
N ARG A 119 2.44 24.67 15.05
CA ARG A 119 3.02 25.05 16.34
C ARG A 119 2.90 26.56 16.59
N PRO A 120 1.68 27.15 16.56
CA PRO A 120 1.51 28.56 16.92
C PRO A 120 1.90 28.82 18.39
N ASP A 121 1.86 27.79 19.24
CA ASP A 121 2.32 27.80 20.62
C ASP A 121 3.78 28.29 20.76
N THR A 122 4.60 28.09 19.72
CA THR A 122 6.03 28.47 19.73
C THR A 122 6.33 29.78 19.00
N LEU A 123 5.32 30.57 18.64
CA LEU A 123 5.47 31.78 17.83
C LEU A 123 6.51 32.77 18.40
N TYR A 124 6.56 32.98 19.72
CA TYR A 124 7.55 33.86 20.36
C TYR A 124 9.02 33.43 20.12
N GLY A 125 9.24 32.17 19.75
CA GLY A 125 10.55 31.63 19.43
C GLY A 125 11.01 31.92 18.01
N VAL A 126 10.17 32.56 17.18
CA VAL A 126 10.54 32.90 15.81
C VAL A 126 11.75 33.82 15.78
N SER A 127 12.77 33.43 15.03
CA SER A 127 13.99 34.22 14.85
C SER A 127 14.28 34.61 13.41
N TYR A 128 13.63 33.97 12.43
CA TYR A 128 13.64 34.33 11.02
C TYR A 128 12.39 33.76 10.32
N VAL A 129 12.12 34.22 9.10
CA VAL A 129 11.10 33.65 8.22
C VAL A 129 11.78 33.12 6.96
N ALA A 130 11.37 31.95 6.49
CA ALA A 130 11.92 31.34 5.29
C ALA A 130 10.89 31.29 4.16
N VAL A 131 11.30 31.67 2.95
CA VAL A 131 10.47 31.65 1.74
C VAL A 131 11.06 30.70 0.69
N ALA A 132 10.19 30.14 -0.16
CA ALA A 132 10.59 29.33 -1.30
C ALA A 132 11.35 30.15 -2.35
N ALA A 133 12.18 29.49 -3.15
CA ALA A 133 12.96 30.14 -4.21
C ALA A 133 12.09 30.80 -5.31
N GLN A 134 10.86 30.31 -5.50
CA GLN A 134 9.89 30.87 -6.45
C GLN A 134 9.01 31.97 -5.84
N HIS A 135 9.13 32.26 -4.54
CA HIS A 135 8.28 33.24 -3.86
C HIS A 135 8.55 34.67 -4.40
N PRO A 136 7.52 35.54 -4.55
CA PRO A 136 7.71 36.90 -5.06
C PRO A 136 8.80 37.71 -4.34
N ILE A 137 8.91 37.58 -3.01
CA ILE A 137 9.97 38.20 -2.20
C ILE A 137 11.37 37.70 -2.59
N ALA A 138 11.54 36.40 -2.87
CA ALA A 138 12.81 35.85 -3.30
C ALA A 138 13.22 36.41 -4.66
N LEU A 139 12.27 36.53 -5.60
CA LEU A 139 12.50 37.11 -6.92
C LEU A 139 12.84 38.61 -6.85
N ALA A 140 12.15 39.36 -5.97
CA ALA A 140 12.48 40.76 -5.70
C ALA A 140 13.88 40.92 -5.10
N ALA A 141 14.29 40.01 -4.21
CA ALA A 141 15.63 40.01 -3.63
C ALA A 141 16.70 39.79 -4.72
N VAL A 142 16.47 38.87 -5.65
CA VAL A 142 17.37 38.62 -6.80
C VAL A 142 17.45 39.85 -7.71
N ALA A 143 16.32 40.54 -7.96
CA ALA A 143 16.30 41.74 -8.79
C ALA A 143 17.13 42.89 -8.19
N LEU A 144 17.17 43.00 -6.86
CA LEU A 144 18.01 43.99 -6.16
C LEU A 144 19.46 43.53 -5.99
N ARG A 145 19.69 42.23 -5.83
CA ARG A 145 20.99 41.60 -5.54
C ARG A 145 21.24 40.41 -6.47
N PRO A 146 21.77 40.66 -7.68
CA PRO A 146 21.99 39.62 -8.69
C PRO A 146 22.89 38.47 -8.24
N GLU A 147 23.74 38.65 -7.23
CA GLU A 147 24.55 37.59 -6.63
C GLU A 147 23.73 36.44 -6.03
N LEU A 148 22.44 36.67 -5.73
CA LEU A 148 21.53 35.64 -5.23
C LEU A 148 20.99 34.71 -6.33
N THR A 149 21.13 35.12 -7.61
CA THR A 149 20.54 34.42 -8.76
C THR A 149 20.94 32.95 -8.81
N GLU A 150 22.24 32.67 -8.64
CA GLU A 150 22.78 31.31 -8.73
C GLU A 150 22.12 30.38 -7.71
N PHE A 151 21.98 30.84 -6.45
CA PHE A 151 21.35 30.04 -5.41
C PHE A 151 19.85 29.83 -5.68
N VAL A 152 19.12 30.90 -6.00
CA VAL A 152 17.67 30.84 -6.25
C VAL A 152 17.36 29.92 -7.44
N GLU A 153 18.11 30.02 -8.53
CA GLU A 153 17.98 29.13 -9.69
C GLU A 153 18.40 27.70 -9.37
N SER A 154 19.42 27.49 -8.54
CA SER A 154 19.80 26.13 -8.10
C SER A 154 18.69 25.44 -7.32
N CYS A 155 17.94 26.20 -6.50
CA CYS A 155 16.80 25.69 -5.73
C CYS A 155 15.60 25.36 -6.60
N LYS A 156 15.33 26.15 -7.66
CA LYS A 156 14.28 25.85 -8.65
C LYS A 156 14.53 24.52 -9.36
N ASN A 157 15.80 24.16 -9.54
CA ASN A 157 16.24 22.95 -10.21
C ASN A 157 16.59 21.80 -9.24
N ALA A 158 16.43 22.01 -7.93
CA ALA A 158 16.77 21.01 -6.92
C ALA A 158 15.77 19.85 -6.97
N LYS A 159 16.27 18.69 -7.39
CA LYS A 159 15.53 17.44 -7.59
C LYS A 159 15.51 16.67 -6.30
N LEU A 160 14.40 16.64 -5.56
CA LEU A 160 14.33 15.74 -4.42
C LEU A 160 12.91 15.21 -4.24
N ALA A 161 12.79 13.88 -4.17
CA ALA A 161 11.64 13.26 -3.53
C ALA A 161 11.58 13.75 -2.07
N GLU A 162 10.40 13.80 -1.45
CA GLU A 162 10.26 14.32 -0.08
C GLU A 162 11.18 13.60 0.94
N ALA A 163 11.46 12.31 0.73
CA ALA A 163 12.40 11.55 1.56
C ALA A 163 13.83 12.08 1.46
N GLU A 164 14.26 12.53 0.29
CA GLU A 164 15.58 13.10 0.07
C GLU A 164 15.64 14.57 0.54
N MET A 165 14.51 15.29 0.51
CA MET A 165 14.41 16.63 1.11
C MET A 165 14.60 16.62 2.63
N ALA A 166 14.19 15.54 3.30
CA ALA A 166 14.41 15.40 4.75
C ALA A 166 15.91 15.29 5.08
N THR A 167 16.69 14.57 4.27
CA THR A 167 18.12 14.29 4.51
C THR A 167 19.07 15.30 3.86
N MET A 168 18.59 16.14 2.94
CA MET A 168 19.43 17.14 2.27
C MET A 168 20.04 18.15 3.26
N GLU A 169 21.22 18.65 2.94
CA GLU A 169 21.81 19.80 3.61
C GLU A 169 20.91 21.04 3.45
N LYS A 170 20.54 21.68 4.56
CA LYS A 170 19.68 22.86 4.57
C LYS A 170 20.51 24.09 4.20
N LYS A 171 20.24 24.66 3.02
CA LYS A 171 20.96 25.82 2.48
C LYS A 171 20.00 26.98 2.28
N GLY A 172 20.52 28.19 2.41
CA GLY A 172 19.77 29.41 2.21
C GLY A 172 20.64 30.63 1.99
N VAL A 173 19.98 31.71 1.58
CA VAL A 173 20.57 33.02 1.42
C VAL A 173 19.68 34.07 2.06
N ASP A 174 20.29 35.04 2.74
CA ASP A 174 19.58 36.19 3.31
C ASP A 174 19.01 37.05 2.18
N THR A 175 17.72 37.40 2.27
CA THR A 175 17.04 38.25 1.27
C THR A 175 17.28 39.73 1.50
N GLY A 176 17.84 40.13 2.66
CA GLY A 176 18.05 41.52 3.05
C GLY A 176 16.75 42.26 3.42
N PHE A 177 15.61 41.59 3.22
CA PHE A 177 14.31 42.05 3.69
C PHE A 177 14.02 41.50 5.09
N THR A 178 13.12 42.18 5.78
CA THR A 178 12.65 41.76 7.10
C THR A 178 11.14 41.72 7.14
N ALA A 179 10.61 40.95 8.10
CA ALA A 179 9.20 40.89 8.44
C ALA A 179 9.02 41.30 9.91
N ILE A 180 7.84 41.80 10.27
CA ILE A 180 7.52 42.25 11.63
C ILE A 180 6.77 41.13 12.32
N HIS A 181 7.31 40.65 13.44
CA HIS A 181 6.68 39.63 14.26
C HIS A 181 5.35 40.14 14.84
N PRO A 182 4.21 39.47 14.62
CA PRO A 182 2.88 40.03 14.89
C PRO A 182 2.55 40.26 16.37
N LEU A 183 3.20 39.52 17.30
CA LEU A 183 2.99 39.71 18.74
C LEU A 183 4.08 40.53 19.45
N THR A 184 5.37 40.33 19.14
CA THR A 184 6.48 41.06 19.79
C THR A 184 6.79 42.40 19.12
N GLY A 185 6.43 42.58 17.84
CA GLY A 185 6.83 43.73 17.03
C GLY A 185 8.30 43.73 16.61
N GLU A 186 9.06 42.68 16.93
CA GLU A 186 10.46 42.54 16.54
C GLU A 186 10.60 42.35 15.02
N SER A 187 11.63 42.96 14.43
CA SER A 187 11.99 42.74 13.03
C SER A 187 12.80 41.44 12.90
N VAL A 188 12.32 40.50 12.08
CA VAL A 188 12.98 39.22 11.81
C VAL A 188 13.44 39.14 10.34
N PRO A 189 14.64 38.61 10.05
CA PRO A 189 15.14 38.52 8.67
C PRO A 189 14.35 37.49 7.85
N ILE A 190 14.18 37.78 6.57
CA ILE A 190 13.58 36.85 5.60
C ILE A 190 14.71 36.15 4.82
N TRP A 191 14.67 34.83 4.74
CA TRP A 191 15.66 34.01 4.04
C TRP A 191 15.01 33.22 2.91
N VAL A 192 15.72 33.05 1.79
CA VAL A 192 15.36 32.01 0.81
C VAL A 192 15.98 30.70 1.28
N ALA A 193 15.20 29.63 1.39
CA ALA A 193 15.68 28.34 1.85
C ALA A 193 15.28 27.19 0.90
N ASN A 194 16.20 26.26 0.67
CA ASN A 194 16.03 25.16 -0.30
C ASN A 194 15.00 24.08 0.11
N PHE A 195 14.55 24.10 1.36
CA PHE A 195 13.59 23.14 1.91
C PHE A 195 12.16 23.69 2.03
N VAL A 196 11.94 24.97 1.68
CA VAL A 196 10.61 25.60 1.66
C VAL A 196 10.04 25.47 0.25
N LEU A 197 8.83 24.91 0.15
CA LEU A 197 8.19 24.61 -1.13
C LEU A 197 7.05 25.58 -1.42
N MET A 198 7.05 26.18 -2.61
CA MET A 198 5.97 27.10 -3.05
C MET A 198 4.60 26.43 -3.07
N GLY A 199 4.55 25.12 -3.37
CA GLY A 199 3.31 24.35 -3.44
C GLY A 199 2.76 23.88 -2.09
N TYR A 200 3.38 24.28 -0.96
CA TYR A 200 2.93 23.90 0.38
C TYR A 200 2.65 25.14 1.23
N GLY A 201 1.40 25.29 1.69
CA GLY A 201 0.94 26.50 2.37
C GLY A 201 1.03 27.73 1.45
N SER A 202 1.52 28.85 1.96
CA SER A 202 1.75 30.10 1.23
C SER A 202 3.09 30.14 0.47
N GLY A 203 3.91 29.08 0.54
CA GLY A 203 5.30 29.12 0.08
C GLY A 203 6.26 29.83 1.03
N ALA A 204 5.82 30.10 2.27
CA ALA A 204 6.60 30.68 3.34
C ALA A 204 6.30 30.00 4.69
N VAL A 205 7.31 29.93 5.56
CA VAL A 205 7.22 29.34 6.90
C VAL A 205 7.91 30.23 7.92
N MET A 206 7.30 30.38 9.11
CA MET A 206 8.04 30.92 10.26
C MET A 206 9.04 29.87 10.73
N ALA A 207 10.21 30.30 11.17
CA ALA A 207 11.22 29.39 11.67
C ALA A 207 11.42 29.56 13.18
N VAL A 208 11.31 28.45 13.91
CA VAL A 208 11.46 28.41 15.37
C VAL A 208 12.58 27.44 15.76
N PRO A 209 13.85 27.86 15.67
CA PRO A 209 15.00 26.97 15.87
C PRO A 209 15.05 26.25 17.22
N GLY A 210 14.46 26.81 18.27
CA GLY A 210 14.40 26.13 19.57
C GLY A 210 13.54 24.86 19.56
N HIS A 211 12.60 24.74 18.60
CA HIS A 211 11.51 23.76 18.65
C HIS A 211 11.17 23.07 17.32
N ASP A 212 11.91 23.36 16.25
CA ASP A 212 11.89 22.63 14.99
C ASP A 212 13.32 22.27 14.59
N GLN A 213 13.57 20.97 14.34
CA GLN A 213 14.90 20.45 14.10
C GLN A 213 15.51 20.94 12.78
N ARG A 214 14.68 21.15 11.75
CA ARG A 214 15.14 21.67 10.46
C ARG A 214 15.52 23.14 10.58
N ASP A 215 14.72 23.90 11.32
CA ASP A 215 15.01 25.31 11.59
C ASP A 215 16.26 25.46 12.48
N TYR A 216 16.45 24.55 13.43
CA TYR A 216 17.65 24.48 14.27
C TYR A 216 18.93 24.27 13.46
N GLU A 217 18.94 23.26 12.58
CA GLU A 217 20.09 22.96 11.72
C GLU A 217 20.45 24.15 10.83
N PHE A 218 19.44 24.81 10.25
CA PHE A 218 19.63 26.00 9.45
C PHE A 218 20.15 27.18 10.28
N ALA A 219 19.52 27.48 11.41
CA ALA A 219 19.94 28.57 12.28
C ALA A 219 21.37 28.38 12.79
N LYS A 220 21.76 27.14 13.14
CA LYS A 220 23.12 26.81 13.55
C LYS A 220 24.13 26.99 12.42
N ALA A 221 23.78 26.60 11.19
CA ALA A 221 24.65 26.75 10.03
C ALA A 221 24.90 28.24 9.66
N TYR A 222 23.90 29.09 9.86
CA TYR A 222 23.94 30.52 9.46
C TYR A 222 24.09 31.50 10.64
N GLY A 223 24.27 31.01 11.87
CA GLY A 223 24.44 31.85 13.06
C GLY A 223 23.21 32.67 13.45
N LEU A 224 22.00 32.17 13.13
CA LEU A 224 20.73 32.82 13.47
C LEU A 224 20.35 32.54 14.94
N PRO A 225 19.58 33.44 15.59
CA PRO A 225 19.21 33.25 17.00
C PRO A 225 18.39 31.99 17.24
N ILE A 226 18.68 31.29 18.34
CA ILE A 226 17.93 30.12 18.79
C ILE A 226 17.31 30.46 20.14
N LYS A 227 15.98 30.61 20.17
CA LYS A 227 15.20 31.00 21.36
C LYS A 227 14.41 29.80 21.87
N GLN A 228 14.51 29.51 23.17
CA GLN A 228 13.65 28.52 23.82
C GLN A 228 12.37 29.20 24.32
N VAL A 229 11.22 28.66 23.91
CA VAL A 229 9.88 29.11 24.33
C VAL A 229 8.99 27.98 24.85
N VAL A 230 9.48 26.73 24.83
CA VAL A 230 8.83 25.57 25.44
C VAL A 230 9.77 24.94 26.46
N SER A 231 9.24 24.64 27.63
CA SER A 231 9.93 23.91 28.69
C SER A 231 9.70 22.40 28.58
N GLY A 232 10.67 21.61 29.03
CA GLY A 232 10.55 20.16 29.05
C GLY A 232 11.71 19.47 29.77
N VAL A 233 11.53 18.17 30.04
CA VAL A 233 12.56 17.32 30.67
C VAL A 233 13.68 17.10 29.65
N ASP A 234 14.93 17.18 30.11
CA ASP A 234 16.14 17.02 29.27
C ASP A 234 16.20 17.96 28.05
N CYS A 235 15.53 19.12 28.15
CA CYS A 235 15.56 20.14 27.11
C CYS A 235 16.91 20.88 27.12
N ASP A 236 17.75 20.59 26.12
CA ASP A 236 18.99 21.31 25.86
C ASP A 236 19.04 21.80 24.41
N ILE A 237 18.54 23.02 24.20
CA ILE A 237 18.53 23.68 22.88
C ILE A 237 19.93 24.07 22.38
N SER A 238 21.01 23.86 23.16
CA SER A 238 22.38 24.00 22.66
C SER A 238 22.85 22.75 21.89
N VAL A 239 22.17 21.62 22.09
CA VAL A 239 22.47 20.34 21.44
C VAL A 239 21.59 20.16 20.21
N ALA A 240 20.27 20.21 20.37
CA ALA A 240 19.27 19.97 19.31
C ALA A 240 17.96 20.73 19.59
N ALA A 241 17.06 20.82 18.61
CA ALA A 241 15.74 21.39 18.84
C ALA A 241 14.94 20.55 19.84
N PHE A 242 14.15 21.20 20.69
CA PHE A 242 13.20 20.52 21.56
C PHE A 242 11.82 20.45 20.91
N THR A 243 11.52 19.34 20.26
CA THR A 243 10.33 19.18 19.40
C THR A 243 9.06 18.77 20.17
N GLU A 244 9.22 18.26 21.39
CA GLU A 244 8.10 17.84 22.23
C GLU A 244 7.20 19.02 22.62
N LYS A 245 5.95 18.69 22.98
CA LYS A 245 4.96 19.66 23.45
C LYS A 245 5.05 19.80 24.98
N GLY A 246 5.16 21.02 25.46
CA GLY A 246 5.34 21.33 26.88
C GLY A 246 4.72 22.66 27.27
N ALA A 247 5.02 23.12 28.49
CA ALA A 247 4.53 24.40 28.98
C ALA A 247 5.33 25.57 28.37
N LEU A 248 4.64 26.64 28.01
CA LEU A 248 5.22 27.82 27.40
C LEU A 248 6.03 28.64 28.41
N ILE A 249 7.18 29.12 27.95
CA ILE A 249 8.09 30.01 28.66
C ILE A 249 8.59 31.09 27.69
N ASN A 250 9.11 32.21 28.21
CA ASN A 250 9.64 33.30 27.38
C ASN A 250 8.67 33.79 26.28
N SER A 251 7.37 33.69 26.55
CA SER A 251 6.25 33.92 25.62
C SER A 251 5.30 35.02 26.11
N GLY A 252 5.74 35.85 27.06
CA GLY A 252 4.99 37.03 27.50
C GLY A 252 3.70 36.67 28.24
N GLU A 253 2.55 37.11 27.71
CA GLU A 253 1.23 36.87 28.34
C GLU A 253 0.81 35.38 28.32
N PHE A 254 1.52 34.53 27.59
CA PHE A 254 1.21 33.10 27.42
C PHE A 254 2.07 32.17 28.29
N ASP A 255 2.98 32.72 29.12
CA ASP A 255 3.85 31.93 29.99
C ASP A 255 3.04 31.06 30.97
N GLY A 256 3.48 29.80 31.12
CA GLY A 256 2.86 28.81 32.01
C GLY A 256 1.67 28.05 31.42
N LEU A 257 1.18 28.43 30.23
CA LEU A 257 0.16 27.64 29.52
C LEU A 257 0.75 26.33 28.98
N ASP A 258 -0.04 25.27 28.96
CA ASP A 258 0.31 24.05 28.23
C ASP A 258 0.11 24.22 26.71
N PHE A 259 0.44 23.18 25.94
CA PHE A 259 0.35 23.23 24.48
C PHE A 259 -1.06 23.58 23.97
N GLU A 260 -2.12 22.95 24.48
CA GLU A 260 -3.47 23.16 23.95
C GLU A 260 -4.01 24.55 24.33
N ALA A 261 -3.78 24.98 25.57
CA ALA A 261 -4.16 26.31 26.02
C ALA A 261 -3.36 27.40 25.29
N GLY A 262 -2.05 27.20 25.15
CA GLY A 262 -1.15 28.11 24.44
C GLY A 262 -1.46 28.23 22.95
N PHE A 263 -1.70 27.09 22.28
CA PHE A 263 -2.14 27.05 20.88
C PHE A 263 -3.40 27.91 20.69
N ASN A 264 -4.42 27.67 21.51
CA ASN A 264 -5.69 28.38 21.40
C ASN A 264 -5.56 29.87 21.74
N ALA A 265 -4.87 30.21 22.83
CA ALA A 265 -4.70 31.59 23.26
C ALA A 265 -3.94 32.44 22.22
N ILE A 266 -2.85 31.91 21.64
CA ILE A 266 -2.09 32.60 20.60
C ILE A 266 -2.92 32.73 19.32
N ALA A 267 -3.60 31.66 18.90
CA ALA A 267 -4.46 31.69 17.72
C ALA A 267 -5.58 32.73 17.85
N ASP A 268 -6.24 32.78 19.01
CA ASP A 268 -7.35 33.70 19.29
C ASP A 268 -6.83 35.15 19.37
N LYS A 269 -5.63 35.38 19.94
CA LYS A 269 -4.97 36.69 19.94
C LYS A 269 -4.66 37.17 18.54
N LEU A 270 -4.06 36.32 17.70
CA LEU A 270 -3.77 36.66 16.31
C LEU A 270 -5.03 36.96 15.51
N ALA A 271 -6.11 36.19 15.72
CA ALA A 271 -7.41 36.44 15.10
C ALA A 271 -8.00 37.79 15.52
N ALA A 272 -7.94 38.14 16.81
CA ALA A 272 -8.41 39.44 17.32
C ALA A 272 -7.63 40.62 16.73
N LEU A 273 -6.35 40.42 16.40
CA LEU A 273 -5.50 41.41 15.73
C LEU A 273 -5.66 41.44 14.20
N GLY A 274 -6.47 40.55 13.62
CA GLY A 274 -6.55 40.36 12.17
C GLY A 274 -5.25 39.82 11.54
N LYS A 275 -4.37 39.23 12.37
CA LYS A 275 -3.04 38.70 11.99
C LYS A 275 -2.99 37.18 11.92
N GLY A 276 -4.10 36.48 12.13
CA GLY A 276 -4.12 35.06 11.88
C GLY A 276 -5.49 34.41 11.98
N LYS A 277 -5.56 33.15 11.55
CA LYS A 277 -6.78 32.35 11.54
C LYS A 277 -6.43 30.87 11.73
N LYS A 278 -7.23 30.16 12.54
CA LYS A 278 -7.14 28.69 12.63
C LYS A 278 -7.54 28.10 11.28
N THR A 279 -6.65 27.30 10.71
CA THR A 279 -6.81 26.71 9.38
C THR A 279 -6.46 25.23 9.43
N VAL A 280 -7.29 24.41 8.78
CA VAL A 280 -6.98 23.01 8.54
C VAL A 280 -6.24 22.93 7.21
N ASN A 281 -5.06 22.32 7.22
CA ASN A 281 -4.27 22.12 6.01
C ASN A 281 -4.04 20.64 5.77
N TYR A 282 -3.93 20.25 4.50
CA TYR A 282 -3.68 18.88 4.09
C TYR A 282 -2.36 18.82 3.31
N ARG A 283 -1.59 17.76 3.56
CA ARG A 283 -0.44 17.42 2.72
C ARG A 283 -0.88 16.97 1.33
N LEU A 284 -2.07 16.37 1.23
CA LEU A 284 -2.68 15.99 -0.05
C LEU A 284 -2.79 17.19 -0.98
N ARG A 285 -2.39 16.99 -2.24
CA ARG A 285 -2.53 17.98 -3.30
C ARG A 285 -3.62 17.53 -4.27
N ASP A 286 -4.15 18.48 -5.04
CA ASP A 286 -5.08 18.15 -6.11
C ASP A 286 -4.44 17.24 -7.16
N TRP A 287 -5.25 16.36 -7.74
CA TRP A 287 -4.76 15.33 -8.64
C TRP A 287 -4.58 15.88 -10.05
N GLY A 288 -3.32 16.03 -10.48
CA GLY A 288 -2.97 16.43 -11.84
C GLY A 288 -3.15 15.28 -12.84
N VAL A 289 -4.15 15.41 -13.71
CA VAL A 289 -4.58 14.34 -14.63
C VAL A 289 -4.07 14.51 -16.06
N SER A 290 -3.43 15.64 -16.37
CA SER A 290 -2.79 15.88 -17.68
C SER A 290 -1.55 15.03 -17.90
N ARG A 291 -1.41 14.41 -19.07
CA ARG A 291 -0.18 13.78 -19.55
C ARG A 291 0.10 14.16 -21.00
N GLN A 292 1.34 14.58 -21.27
CA GLN A 292 1.83 14.95 -22.61
C GLN A 292 2.27 13.72 -23.41
N ARG A 293 1.47 12.64 -23.33
CA ARG A 293 1.70 11.38 -24.04
C ARG A 293 0.51 11.10 -24.95
N TYR A 294 0.76 10.32 -25.98
CA TYR A 294 -0.29 9.90 -26.90
C TYR A 294 -1.19 8.80 -26.34
N TRP A 295 -0.61 7.75 -25.74
CA TRP A 295 -1.39 6.58 -25.34
C TRP A 295 -2.12 6.80 -24.01
N GLY A 296 -3.32 7.36 -24.11
CA GLY A 296 -4.27 7.57 -23.02
C GLY A 296 -5.58 8.15 -23.56
N ALA A 297 -6.64 8.15 -22.74
CA ALA A 297 -7.91 8.74 -23.15
C ALA A 297 -7.75 10.28 -23.34
N PRO A 298 -8.17 10.87 -24.48
CA PRO A 298 -8.09 12.31 -24.69
C PRO A 298 -8.91 13.08 -23.65
N ILE A 299 -8.35 14.18 -23.15
CA ILE A 299 -9.07 15.07 -22.22
C ILE A 299 -10.18 15.81 -23.00
N PRO A 300 -11.44 15.76 -22.56
CA PRO A 300 -12.59 16.27 -23.32
C PRO A 300 -12.79 17.77 -23.12
N MET A 301 -11.73 18.56 -23.31
CA MET A 301 -11.75 20.01 -23.21
C MET A 301 -11.35 20.65 -24.55
N LEU A 302 -11.84 21.86 -24.78
CA LEU A 302 -11.58 22.70 -25.93
C LEU A 302 -10.86 23.97 -25.47
N ASN A 303 -9.84 24.38 -26.21
CA ASN A 303 -9.19 25.68 -26.10
C ASN A 303 -9.84 26.63 -27.11
N LEU A 304 -10.40 27.74 -26.62
CA LEU A 304 -11.07 28.76 -27.43
C LEU A 304 -10.08 29.87 -27.83
N GLU A 305 -10.38 30.61 -28.89
CA GLU A 305 -9.52 31.71 -29.37
C GLU A 305 -9.36 32.86 -28.36
N ASN A 306 -10.34 33.05 -27.47
CA ASN A 306 -10.30 34.04 -26.40
C ASN A 306 -9.39 33.63 -25.22
N GLY A 307 -8.76 32.44 -25.28
CA GLY A 307 -7.89 31.90 -24.23
C GLY A 307 -8.62 31.12 -23.14
N GLU A 308 -9.95 31.03 -23.18
CA GLU A 308 -10.74 30.24 -22.23
C GLU A 308 -10.79 28.75 -22.62
N SER A 309 -11.26 27.91 -21.68
CA SER A 309 -11.51 26.50 -21.91
C SER A 309 -13.00 26.16 -21.80
N ALA A 310 -13.49 25.30 -22.69
CA ALA A 310 -14.86 24.79 -22.67
C ALA A 310 -14.90 23.26 -22.71
N PRO A 311 -15.85 22.59 -22.05
CA PRO A 311 -15.99 21.14 -22.17
C PRO A 311 -16.47 20.77 -23.58
N VAL A 312 -16.01 19.62 -24.07
CA VAL A 312 -16.53 19.03 -25.31
C VAL A 312 -18.03 18.71 -25.12
N PRO A 313 -18.92 19.14 -26.03
CA PRO A 313 -20.34 18.82 -25.94
C PRO A 313 -20.62 17.31 -25.89
N ILE A 314 -21.65 16.91 -25.13
CA ILE A 314 -21.92 15.49 -24.83
C ILE A 314 -22.17 14.64 -26.08
N GLU A 315 -22.75 15.24 -27.12
CA GLU A 315 -23.04 14.64 -28.41
C GLU A 315 -21.78 14.42 -29.26
N GLN A 316 -20.68 15.11 -28.95
CA GLN A 316 -19.38 14.93 -29.60
C GLN A 316 -18.49 13.93 -28.84
N LEU A 317 -18.97 13.36 -27.73
CA LEU A 317 -18.25 12.32 -27.00
C LEU A 317 -18.51 10.94 -27.60
N PRO A 318 -17.48 10.06 -27.66
CA PRO A 318 -16.12 10.28 -27.18
C PRO A 318 -15.26 11.12 -28.13
N VAL A 319 -14.30 11.87 -27.57
CA VAL A 319 -13.13 12.31 -28.34
C VAL A 319 -12.27 11.07 -28.57
N ILE A 320 -12.23 10.57 -29.79
CA ILE A 320 -11.56 9.33 -30.16
C ILE A 320 -10.05 9.58 -30.32
N LEU A 321 -9.24 8.75 -29.67
CA LEU A 321 -7.80 8.70 -29.93
C LEU A 321 -7.58 7.96 -31.26
N PRO A 322 -6.86 8.55 -32.23
CA PRO A 322 -6.70 7.95 -33.56
C PRO A 322 -5.69 6.81 -33.53
N GLU A 323 -6.11 5.55 -33.71
CA GLU A 323 -5.23 4.38 -33.54
C GLU A 323 -4.16 4.22 -34.66
N ASP A 324 -4.46 4.67 -35.88
CA ASP A 324 -3.58 4.60 -37.04
C ASP A 324 -2.58 5.79 -37.06
N VAL A 325 -1.55 5.73 -36.22
CA VAL A 325 -0.52 6.77 -36.10
C VAL A 325 0.89 6.24 -36.30
N VAL A 326 1.79 7.10 -36.78
CA VAL A 326 3.23 6.84 -36.84
C VAL A 326 3.88 7.43 -35.60
N MET A 327 4.53 6.59 -34.79
CA MET A 327 5.29 7.02 -33.61
C MET A 327 6.72 7.37 -34.00
N ASP A 328 7.10 8.65 -33.88
CA ASP A 328 8.50 9.08 -34.06
C ASP A 328 9.34 8.99 -32.78
N GLY A 329 8.69 8.66 -31.65
CA GLY A 329 9.30 8.49 -30.33
C GLY A 329 9.57 9.80 -29.57
N VAL A 330 9.25 10.96 -30.16
CA VAL A 330 9.59 12.28 -29.60
C VAL A 330 8.32 13.08 -29.29
N THR A 331 7.39 13.18 -30.24
CA THR A 331 6.17 13.99 -30.06
C THR A 331 4.93 13.11 -30.14
N SER A 332 3.96 13.36 -29.26
CA SER A 332 2.63 12.74 -29.34
C SER A 332 2.01 12.97 -30.73
N PRO A 333 1.58 11.92 -31.47
CA PRO A 333 1.01 12.09 -32.81
C PRO A 333 -0.17 13.07 -32.89
N ILE A 334 -1.05 13.08 -31.87
CA ILE A 334 -2.19 14.03 -31.81
C ILE A 334 -1.77 15.49 -31.56
N LYS A 335 -0.53 15.71 -31.10
CA LYS A 335 0.07 17.04 -30.97
C LYS A 335 0.82 17.43 -32.25
N ALA A 336 1.42 16.46 -32.94
CA ALA A 336 2.13 16.68 -34.19
C ALA A 336 1.16 16.94 -35.37
N ASP A 337 -0.04 16.36 -35.33
CA ASP A 337 -1.10 16.59 -36.31
C ASP A 337 -2.04 17.74 -35.87
N PRO A 338 -1.86 18.97 -36.41
CA PRO A 338 -2.73 20.09 -36.07
C PRO A 338 -4.16 19.92 -36.58
N GLU A 339 -4.42 19.06 -37.58
CA GLU A 339 -5.77 18.83 -38.09
C GLU A 339 -6.61 18.03 -37.09
N TRP A 340 -6.00 17.07 -36.38
CA TRP A 340 -6.70 16.33 -35.32
C TRP A 340 -7.19 17.26 -34.21
N ALA A 341 -6.43 18.29 -33.85
CA ALA A 341 -6.83 19.24 -32.82
C ALA A 341 -7.97 20.17 -33.29
N LYS A 342 -8.08 20.48 -34.58
CA LYS A 342 -9.08 21.46 -35.09
C LYS A 342 -10.52 20.98 -34.91
N THR A 343 -11.35 21.83 -34.34
CA THR A 343 -12.79 21.62 -34.19
C THR A 343 -13.55 22.96 -34.18
N THR A 344 -14.85 22.91 -33.91
CA THR A 344 -15.67 24.10 -33.71
C THR A 344 -16.46 24.02 -32.40
N PHE A 345 -16.68 25.17 -31.77
CA PHE A 345 -17.51 25.32 -30.58
C PHE A 345 -18.45 26.51 -30.80
N ASN A 346 -19.77 26.28 -30.73
CA ASN A 346 -20.80 27.29 -31.01
C ASN A 346 -20.59 28.05 -32.34
N GLY A 347 -20.12 27.34 -33.38
CA GLY A 347 -19.86 27.90 -34.71
C GLY A 347 -18.55 28.69 -34.84
N GLN A 348 -17.76 28.81 -33.77
CA GLN A 348 -16.43 29.43 -33.78
C GLN A 348 -15.32 28.37 -33.85
N PRO A 349 -14.15 28.68 -34.42
CA PRO A 349 -12.99 27.79 -34.37
C PRO A 349 -12.57 27.50 -32.92
N ALA A 350 -12.19 26.25 -32.65
CA ALA A 350 -11.65 25.81 -31.37
C ALA A 350 -10.62 24.70 -31.60
N LEU A 351 -9.78 24.45 -30.59
CA LEU A 351 -8.83 23.34 -30.60
C LEU A 351 -9.14 22.34 -29.49
N ARG A 352 -9.17 21.05 -29.80
CA ARG A 352 -9.21 19.98 -28.79
C ARG A 352 -7.95 20.03 -27.94
N GLU A 353 -8.09 19.72 -26.65
CA GLU A 353 -6.95 19.48 -25.78
C GLU A 353 -6.15 18.27 -26.30
N THR A 354 -4.83 18.41 -26.39
CA THR A 354 -3.93 17.36 -26.91
C THR A 354 -3.31 16.52 -25.80
N ASP A 355 -3.50 16.93 -24.55
CA ASP A 355 -3.17 16.11 -23.38
C ASP A 355 -4.13 14.91 -23.28
N THR A 356 -3.59 13.81 -22.78
CA THR A 356 -4.38 12.62 -22.40
C THR A 356 -4.45 12.46 -20.90
N PHE A 357 -5.39 11.66 -20.41
CA PHE A 357 -5.52 11.37 -19.00
C PHE A 357 -4.33 10.55 -18.45
N ASP A 358 -4.04 10.81 -17.18
CA ASP A 358 -3.36 9.90 -16.28
C ASP A 358 -4.07 8.54 -16.27
N THR A 359 -3.33 7.44 -16.34
CA THR A 359 -3.87 6.07 -16.38
C THR A 359 -4.57 5.66 -15.07
N PHE A 360 -4.40 6.45 -14.01
CA PHE A 360 -5.20 6.30 -12.80
C PHE A 360 -6.67 6.68 -13.01
N MET A 361 -7.01 7.44 -14.06
CA MET A 361 -8.40 7.75 -14.41
C MET A 361 -9.20 6.48 -14.64
N GLU A 362 -8.76 5.62 -15.56
CA GLU A 362 -9.46 4.39 -15.94
C GLU A 362 -9.51 3.40 -14.76
N SER A 363 -8.38 3.25 -14.04
CA SER A 363 -8.28 2.31 -12.92
C SER A 363 -8.98 2.76 -11.63
N SER A 364 -9.50 3.98 -11.57
CA SER A 364 -10.23 4.47 -10.38
C SER A 364 -11.70 4.06 -10.34
N TRP A 365 -12.26 3.50 -11.42
CA TRP A 365 -13.69 3.18 -11.50
C TRP A 365 -14.05 1.91 -12.27
N TYR A 366 -13.06 1.21 -12.86
CA TYR A 366 -13.30 -0.04 -13.61
C TYR A 366 -14.08 -1.10 -12.82
N TYR A 367 -13.86 -1.20 -11.49
CA TYR A 367 -14.58 -2.14 -10.63
C TYR A 367 -16.09 -1.92 -10.68
N ALA A 368 -16.54 -0.66 -10.80
CA ALA A 368 -17.94 -0.33 -10.96
C ALA A 368 -18.41 -0.67 -12.38
N ARG A 369 -17.61 -0.39 -13.42
CA ARG A 369 -18.00 -0.73 -14.81
C ARG A 369 -18.13 -2.24 -15.06
N TYR A 370 -17.45 -3.08 -14.29
CA TYR A 370 -17.68 -4.54 -14.37
C TYR A 370 -19.09 -4.95 -13.95
N THR A 371 -19.74 -4.18 -13.08
CA THR A 371 -21.08 -4.48 -12.57
C THR A 371 -22.19 -4.13 -13.54
N SER A 372 -21.94 -3.12 -14.40
CA SER A 372 -22.96 -2.53 -15.27
C SER A 372 -22.33 -1.92 -16.51
N GLN A 373 -22.80 -2.33 -17.70
CA GLN A 373 -22.28 -1.85 -18.98
C GLN A 373 -23.36 -1.36 -19.98
N PRO A 374 -24.28 -0.48 -19.58
CA PRO A 374 -25.26 0.06 -20.50
C PRO A 374 -24.58 0.82 -21.64
N SER A 375 -25.26 0.86 -22.79
CA SER A 375 -24.76 1.50 -24.02
C SER A 375 -24.88 3.03 -24.00
N ASN A 376 -25.76 3.58 -23.15
CA ASN A 376 -26.11 4.99 -23.09
C ASN A 376 -25.81 5.67 -21.75
N ALA A 377 -25.20 4.97 -20.79
CA ALA A 377 -24.82 5.54 -19.49
C ALA A 377 -23.47 5.00 -19.00
N MET A 378 -22.85 5.73 -18.06
CA MET A 378 -21.63 5.30 -17.39
C MET A 378 -21.87 4.05 -16.53
N LEU A 379 -22.98 4.00 -15.80
CA LEU A 379 -23.44 2.88 -14.97
C LEU A 379 -24.98 2.91 -14.91
N ASP A 380 -25.60 1.74 -14.79
CA ASP A 380 -26.97 1.61 -14.28
C ASP A 380 -26.89 1.47 -12.74
N PRO A 381 -27.46 2.39 -11.96
CA PRO A 381 -27.36 2.35 -10.51
C PRO A 381 -27.94 1.09 -9.88
N ALA A 382 -29.01 0.50 -10.46
CA ALA A 382 -29.62 -0.71 -9.91
C ALA A 382 -28.70 -1.93 -10.10
N GLU A 383 -28.08 -2.06 -11.28
CA GLU A 383 -27.07 -3.10 -11.54
C GLU A 383 -25.82 -2.89 -10.68
N SER A 384 -25.33 -1.65 -10.57
CA SER A 384 -24.14 -1.35 -9.80
C SER A 384 -24.31 -1.56 -8.30
N ASN A 385 -25.42 -1.12 -7.72
CA ASN A 385 -25.67 -1.29 -6.27
C ASN A 385 -26.06 -2.72 -5.88
N TYR A 386 -26.43 -3.57 -6.84
CA TYR A 386 -26.56 -5.01 -6.58
C TYR A 386 -25.21 -5.64 -6.23
N TRP A 387 -24.14 -5.24 -6.92
CA TRP A 387 -22.80 -5.81 -6.77
C TRP A 387 -21.90 -5.04 -5.82
N LEU A 388 -22.08 -3.72 -5.70
CA LEU A 388 -21.22 -2.86 -4.89
C LEU A 388 -21.74 -2.71 -3.46
N PRO A 389 -20.83 -2.50 -2.49
CA PRO A 389 -19.38 -2.40 -2.66
C PRO A 389 -18.69 -3.76 -2.76
N VAL A 390 -17.53 -3.80 -3.42
CA VAL A 390 -16.75 -5.04 -3.63
C VAL A 390 -16.43 -5.67 -2.27
N ASP A 391 -16.79 -6.93 -2.09
CA ASP A 391 -16.57 -7.61 -0.80
C ASP A 391 -15.09 -7.80 -0.49
N GLN A 392 -14.30 -8.25 -1.46
CA GLN A 392 -12.87 -8.52 -1.32
C GLN A 392 -12.09 -7.94 -2.50
N TYR A 393 -11.24 -6.94 -2.23
CA TYR A 393 -10.25 -6.45 -3.19
C TYR A 393 -8.89 -7.08 -2.91
N VAL A 394 -8.21 -7.58 -3.95
CA VAL A 394 -6.86 -8.18 -3.84
C VAL A 394 -5.93 -7.42 -4.77
N GLY A 395 -4.82 -6.91 -4.24
CA GLY A 395 -3.84 -6.15 -5.02
C GLY A 395 -2.51 -6.01 -4.28
N GLY A 396 -1.47 -5.55 -4.96
CA GLY A 396 -0.16 -5.34 -4.33
C GLY A 396 -0.17 -4.16 -3.35
N ILE A 397 0.62 -4.25 -2.29
CA ILE A 397 0.81 -3.15 -1.31
C ILE A 397 1.33 -1.85 -1.96
N GLU A 398 1.97 -1.95 -3.13
CA GLU A 398 2.44 -0.79 -3.90
C GLU A 398 1.31 0.16 -4.36
N HIS A 399 0.06 -0.33 -4.36
CA HIS A 399 -1.12 0.45 -4.69
C HIS A 399 -1.81 1.07 -3.47
N ALA A 400 -1.24 0.92 -2.27
CA ALA A 400 -1.82 1.36 -0.99
C ALA A 400 -2.23 2.84 -0.97
N ILE A 401 -1.43 3.70 -1.59
CA ILE A 401 -1.66 5.14 -1.64
C ILE A 401 -2.39 5.50 -2.94
N LEU A 402 -1.68 5.59 -4.07
CA LEU A 402 -2.21 6.17 -5.31
C LEU A 402 -3.54 5.56 -5.75
N HIS A 403 -3.50 4.36 -6.33
CA HIS A 403 -4.68 3.71 -6.89
C HIS A 403 -5.82 3.56 -5.87
N LEU A 404 -5.54 3.07 -4.65
CA LEU A 404 -6.61 2.89 -3.66
C LEU A 404 -7.22 4.22 -3.19
N LEU A 405 -6.42 5.28 -3.02
CA LEU A 405 -6.93 6.61 -2.66
C LEU A 405 -7.77 7.19 -3.81
N TYR A 406 -7.30 7.07 -5.05
CA TYR A 406 -8.05 7.52 -6.22
C TYR A 406 -9.33 6.74 -6.43
N SER A 407 -9.33 5.40 -6.28
CA SER A 407 -10.56 4.59 -6.33
C SER A 407 -11.57 4.99 -5.25
N ARG A 408 -11.11 5.23 -4.01
CA ARG A 408 -11.99 5.72 -2.93
C ARG A 408 -12.56 7.10 -3.23
N PHE A 409 -11.73 8.01 -3.74
CA PHE A 409 -12.15 9.35 -4.15
C PHE A 409 -13.16 9.30 -5.29
N PHE A 410 -12.86 8.54 -6.34
CA PHE A 410 -13.71 8.42 -7.51
C PHE A 410 -15.04 7.73 -7.17
N HIS A 411 -15.04 6.75 -6.27
CA HIS A 411 -16.28 6.14 -5.75
C HIS A 411 -17.22 7.18 -5.12
N LYS A 412 -16.66 8.14 -4.36
CA LYS A 412 -17.44 9.24 -3.78
C LYS A 412 -17.99 10.17 -4.84
N LEU A 413 -17.20 10.47 -5.88
CA LEU A 413 -17.70 11.23 -7.01
C LEU A 413 -18.86 10.51 -7.72
N LEU A 414 -18.76 9.18 -7.91
CA LEU A 414 -19.84 8.38 -8.49
C LEU A 414 -21.09 8.42 -7.62
N ARG A 415 -20.93 8.28 -6.29
CA ARG A 415 -22.01 8.40 -5.31
C ARG A 415 -22.69 9.75 -5.38
N ASP A 416 -21.90 10.82 -5.46
CA ASP A 416 -22.40 12.20 -5.50
C ASP A 416 -22.99 12.59 -6.88
N GLU A 417 -22.77 11.78 -7.92
CA GLU A 417 -23.51 11.82 -9.20
C GLU A 417 -24.74 10.87 -9.18
N GLY A 418 -24.97 10.13 -8.10
CA GLY A 418 -26.09 9.19 -7.96
C GLY A 418 -25.92 7.88 -8.73
N LEU A 419 -24.68 7.53 -9.10
CA LEU A 419 -24.36 6.30 -9.85
C LEU A 419 -24.13 5.08 -8.95
N VAL A 420 -23.81 5.31 -7.67
CA VAL A 420 -23.69 4.27 -6.63
C VAL A 420 -24.26 4.79 -5.31
N ASP A 421 -24.61 3.91 -4.36
CA ASP A 421 -25.18 4.28 -3.06
C ASP A 421 -24.29 4.01 -1.83
N SER A 422 -23.08 3.47 -2.03
CA SER A 422 -22.11 3.21 -0.98
C SER A 422 -21.04 4.30 -0.83
N ASP A 423 -20.45 4.42 0.37
CA ASP A 423 -19.43 5.43 0.69
C ASP A 423 -18.01 5.03 0.24
N VAL A 424 -17.74 3.72 0.18
CA VAL A 424 -16.42 3.14 -0.08
C VAL A 424 -16.51 2.00 -1.09
N PRO A 425 -15.52 1.84 -1.99
CA PRO A 425 -15.60 0.85 -3.06
C PRO A 425 -15.30 -0.59 -2.62
N TYR A 426 -14.54 -0.78 -1.52
CA TYR A 426 -14.02 -2.09 -1.10
C TYR A 426 -14.26 -2.31 0.40
N LYS A 427 -15.00 -3.37 0.76
CA LYS A 427 -15.25 -3.74 2.17
C LYS A 427 -13.97 -4.31 2.82
N ARG A 428 -13.38 -5.33 2.18
CA ARG A 428 -12.15 -6.00 2.62
C ARG A 428 -11.02 -5.79 1.62
N LEU A 429 -9.81 -5.61 2.14
CA LEU A 429 -8.60 -5.45 1.35
C LEU A 429 -7.57 -6.51 1.75
N LEU A 430 -7.08 -7.27 0.79
CA LEU A 430 -5.91 -8.14 0.95
C LEU A 430 -4.78 -7.59 0.10
N CYS A 431 -3.78 -7.02 0.77
CA CYS A 431 -2.57 -6.54 0.10
C CYS A 431 -1.58 -7.69 -0.03
N GLN A 432 -1.43 -8.26 -1.22
CA GLN A 432 -0.48 -9.34 -1.43
C GLN A 432 0.96 -8.84 -1.38
N GLY A 433 1.85 -9.68 -0.89
CA GLY A 433 3.30 -9.47 -0.93
C GLY A 433 3.84 -9.56 -2.36
N MET A 434 5.07 -9.10 -2.53
CA MET A 434 5.71 -9.10 -3.85
C MET A 434 6.24 -10.50 -4.20
N VAL A 435 6.17 -10.87 -5.47
CA VAL A 435 6.91 -12.03 -5.97
C VAL A 435 8.33 -11.58 -6.32
N LEU A 436 9.31 -12.22 -5.70
CA LEU A 436 10.73 -11.96 -5.94
C LEU A 436 11.34 -13.04 -6.81
N ALA A 437 12.28 -12.61 -7.64
CA ALA A 437 13.22 -13.46 -8.34
C ALA A 437 14.62 -12.88 -8.23
N ASP A 438 15.62 -13.74 -8.38
CA ASP A 438 16.99 -13.31 -8.60
C ASP A 438 17.06 -12.32 -9.77
N SER A 439 17.93 -11.33 -9.67
CA SER A 439 18.15 -10.34 -10.73
C SER A 439 19.62 -10.33 -11.13
N PHE A 440 19.89 -10.22 -12.43
CA PHE A 440 21.24 -10.29 -12.98
C PHE A 440 21.48 -9.12 -13.93
N TYR A 441 22.65 -8.50 -13.86
CA TYR A 441 22.99 -7.38 -14.74
C TYR A 441 24.48 -7.28 -15.04
N ARG A 442 24.80 -6.50 -16.07
CA ARG A 442 26.14 -5.92 -16.27
C ARG A 442 26.03 -4.40 -16.29
N GLU A 443 27.06 -3.73 -15.81
CA GLU A 443 27.14 -2.28 -15.79
C GLU A 443 28.23 -1.82 -16.76
N ASP A 444 27.89 -0.88 -17.63
CA ASP A 444 28.87 -0.28 -18.54
C ASP A 444 29.67 0.85 -17.87
N ALA A 445 30.69 1.38 -18.56
CA ALA A 445 31.53 2.44 -18.03
C ALA A 445 30.78 3.76 -17.75
N ALA A 446 29.57 3.93 -18.28
CA ALA A 446 28.70 5.08 -18.03
C ALA A 446 27.71 4.84 -16.88
N GLY A 447 27.75 3.66 -16.23
CA GLY A 447 26.87 3.28 -15.12
C GLY A 447 25.51 2.74 -15.57
N LYS A 448 25.29 2.50 -16.87
CA LYS A 448 24.04 1.92 -17.36
C LYS A 448 24.03 0.42 -17.10
N LYS A 449 22.94 -0.05 -16.47
CA LYS A 449 22.71 -1.47 -16.18
C LYS A 449 21.92 -2.14 -17.30
N THR A 450 22.50 -3.17 -17.90
CA THR A 450 21.81 -4.10 -18.80
C THR A 450 21.40 -5.32 -18.00
N TRP A 451 20.09 -5.56 -17.89
CA TRP A 451 19.53 -6.64 -17.08
C TRP A 451 19.24 -7.90 -17.92
N TYR A 452 19.54 -9.06 -17.34
CA TYR A 452 19.42 -10.37 -17.98
C TYR A 452 18.43 -11.26 -17.22
N SER A 453 17.70 -12.10 -17.95
CA SER A 453 16.75 -13.03 -17.36
C SER A 453 17.44 -14.11 -16.55
N PRO A 454 16.89 -14.49 -15.38
CA PRO A 454 17.36 -15.67 -14.64
C PRO A 454 17.42 -16.94 -15.49
N ALA A 455 16.52 -17.08 -16.48
CA ALA A 455 16.52 -18.22 -17.39
C ALA A 455 17.75 -18.26 -18.32
N ASP A 456 18.40 -17.11 -18.54
CA ASP A 456 19.57 -16.99 -19.41
C ASP A 456 20.89 -17.08 -18.63
N VAL A 457 20.86 -17.35 -17.32
CA VAL A 457 22.03 -17.29 -16.44
C VAL A 457 22.26 -18.64 -15.74
N THR A 458 23.46 -19.18 -15.89
CA THR A 458 23.92 -20.34 -15.13
C THR A 458 24.53 -19.89 -13.82
N ILE A 459 24.01 -20.40 -12.69
CA ILE A 459 24.50 -20.07 -11.36
C ILE A 459 25.18 -21.25 -10.68
N THR A 460 26.17 -20.97 -9.83
CA THR A 460 26.81 -21.96 -8.96
C THR A 460 26.72 -21.48 -7.52
N LYS A 461 26.32 -22.37 -6.60
CA LYS A 461 26.04 -22.04 -5.20
C LYS A 461 27.05 -22.70 -4.24
N ASP A 462 27.28 -22.08 -3.09
CA ASP A 462 28.05 -22.66 -2.00
C ASP A 462 27.24 -23.72 -1.21
N GLU A 463 27.87 -24.36 -0.22
CA GLU A 463 27.23 -25.33 0.67
C GLU A 463 26.06 -24.73 1.49
N LYS A 464 26.00 -23.41 1.59
CA LYS A 464 24.93 -22.65 2.28
C LYS A 464 23.88 -22.12 1.31
N GLY A 465 23.95 -22.47 0.02
CA GLY A 465 23.00 -22.06 -1.02
C GLY A 465 23.21 -20.64 -1.56
N ARG A 466 24.31 -19.95 -1.22
CA ARG A 466 24.62 -18.60 -1.71
C ARG A 466 25.23 -18.68 -3.11
N ILE A 467 24.79 -17.81 -4.01
CA ILE A 467 25.34 -17.74 -5.38
C ILE A 467 26.78 -17.22 -5.31
N ILE A 468 27.73 -18.02 -5.81
CA ILE A 468 29.16 -17.68 -5.90
C ILE A 468 29.48 -17.12 -7.29
N THR A 469 28.94 -17.74 -8.32
CA THR A 469 29.17 -17.38 -9.73
C THR A 469 27.87 -17.37 -10.51
N ALA A 470 27.74 -16.40 -11.40
CA ALA A 470 26.62 -16.25 -12.32
C ALA A 470 27.18 -15.91 -13.72
N ILE A 471 26.88 -16.74 -14.71
CA ILE A 471 27.42 -16.66 -16.06
C ILE A 471 26.27 -16.61 -17.06
N LEU A 472 26.29 -15.64 -17.97
CA LEU A 472 25.29 -15.54 -19.04
C LEU A 472 25.53 -16.65 -20.07
N ILE A 473 24.48 -17.39 -20.42
CA ILE A 473 24.57 -18.56 -21.31
C ILE A 473 24.99 -18.17 -22.73
N SER A 474 24.54 -17.01 -23.23
CA SER A 474 24.74 -16.63 -24.62
C SER A 474 26.19 -16.31 -24.99
N ASP A 475 26.98 -15.81 -24.04
CA ASP A 475 28.36 -15.39 -24.29
C ASP A 475 29.40 -16.00 -23.32
N GLY A 476 28.97 -16.69 -22.27
CA GLY A 476 29.87 -17.30 -21.29
C GLY A 476 30.55 -16.31 -20.35
N GLU A 477 30.15 -15.04 -20.37
CA GLU A 477 30.76 -13.99 -19.56
C GLU A 477 30.02 -13.77 -18.23
N ALA A 478 30.72 -13.28 -17.22
CA ALA A 478 30.17 -13.08 -15.88
C ALA A 478 29.06 -12.00 -15.85
N VAL A 479 28.05 -12.20 -15.01
CA VAL A 479 27.03 -11.21 -14.66
C VAL A 479 27.03 -10.95 -13.17
N VAL A 480 26.62 -9.75 -12.77
CA VAL A 480 26.48 -9.37 -11.36
C VAL A 480 25.12 -9.85 -10.85
N HIS A 481 25.10 -10.54 -9.71
CA HIS A 481 23.88 -10.88 -8.99
C HIS A 481 23.40 -9.66 -8.18
N GLY A 482 22.26 -9.10 -8.58
CA GLY A 482 21.60 -7.97 -7.92
C GLY A 482 20.73 -8.35 -6.72
N GLY A 483 20.77 -9.61 -6.29
CA GLY A 483 19.93 -10.15 -5.23
C GLY A 483 18.50 -10.48 -5.68
N MET A 484 17.72 -11.02 -4.73
CA MET A 484 16.29 -11.23 -4.92
C MET A 484 15.56 -9.90 -4.86
N THR A 485 14.91 -9.55 -5.97
CA THR A 485 14.15 -8.31 -6.08
C THR A 485 12.82 -8.56 -6.77
N LYS A 486 11.89 -7.60 -6.65
CA LYS A 486 10.57 -7.76 -7.28
C LYS A 486 10.70 -8.10 -8.76
N MET A 487 9.91 -9.08 -9.20
CA MET A 487 9.79 -9.36 -10.63
C MET A 487 9.29 -8.11 -11.36
N SER A 488 10.02 -7.68 -12.39
CA SER A 488 9.68 -6.48 -13.15
C SER A 488 10.24 -6.55 -14.57
N LYS A 489 9.51 -5.95 -15.52
CA LYS A 489 9.97 -5.82 -16.91
C LYS A 489 11.30 -5.05 -17.02
N SER A 490 11.49 -4.01 -16.20
CA SER A 490 12.69 -3.17 -16.20
C SER A 490 13.96 -3.91 -15.77
N LYS A 491 13.84 -4.91 -14.89
CA LYS A 491 14.98 -5.73 -14.43
C LYS A 491 15.09 -7.06 -15.17
N ASN A 492 14.24 -7.30 -16.17
CA ASN A 492 14.18 -8.52 -16.95
C ASN A 492 14.15 -9.81 -16.09
N ASN A 493 13.67 -9.76 -14.85
CA ASN A 493 13.69 -10.89 -13.91
C ASN A 493 12.32 -11.56 -13.73
N GLY A 494 11.36 -11.24 -14.59
CA GLY A 494 10.06 -11.90 -14.60
C GLY A 494 10.20 -13.33 -15.08
N ILE A 495 9.67 -14.27 -14.32
CA ILE A 495 9.56 -15.66 -14.75
C ILE A 495 8.24 -15.80 -15.50
N ASP A 496 8.32 -16.28 -16.74
CA ASP A 496 7.13 -16.52 -17.55
C ASP A 496 6.36 -17.72 -16.99
N PRO A 497 5.15 -17.52 -16.45
CA PRO A 497 4.37 -18.62 -15.90
C PRO A 497 4.04 -19.67 -16.96
N GLN A 498 3.96 -19.31 -18.25
CA GLN A 498 3.60 -20.26 -19.31
C GLN A 498 4.61 -21.42 -19.41
N GLN A 499 5.91 -21.14 -19.28
CA GLN A 499 6.96 -22.17 -19.33
C GLN A 499 6.79 -23.21 -18.21
N VAL A 500 6.37 -22.76 -17.03
CA VAL A 500 6.15 -23.60 -15.86
C VAL A 500 4.84 -24.36 -15.97
N ILE A 501 3.79 -23.72 -16.53
CA ILE A 501 2.51 -24.35 -16.85
C ILE A 501 2.69 -25.48 -17.86
N ASP A 502 3.50 -25.27 -18.91
CA ASP A 502 3.74 -26.29 -19.93
C ASP A 502 4.45 -27.53 -19.35
N LEU A 503 5.32 -27.34 -18.35
CA LEU A 503 6.08 -28.42 -17.73
C LEU A 503 5.30 -29.16 -16.62
N TYR A 504 4.54 -28.44 -15.80
CA TYR A 504 3.91 -29.01 -14.59
C TYR A 504 2.39 -28.87 -14.52
N GLY A 505 1.77 -28.17 -15.46
CA GLY A 505 0.33 -27.86 -15.48
C GLY A 505 -0.05 -26.67 -14.59
N ALA A 506 -1.17 -26.02 -14.94
CA ALA A 506 -1.66 -24.82 -14.25
C ALA A 506 -1.90 -25.04 -12.75
N ASP A 507 -2.45 -26.19 -12.37
CA ASP A 507 -2.75 -26.50 -10.96
C ASP A 507 -1.49 -26.61 -10.10
N THR A 508 -0.38 -27.10 -10.65
CA THR A 508 0.89 -27.11 -9.92
C THR A 508 1.32 -25.68 -9.59
N VAL A 509 1.27 -24.78 -10.58
CA VAL A 509 1.72 -23.38 -10.42
C VAL A 509 0.81 -22.64 -9.43
N ARG A 510 -0.51 -22.82 -9.53
CA ARG A 510 -1.48 -22.24 -8.60
C ARG A 510 -1.24 -22.71 -7.17
N LEU A 511 -1.10 -24.02 -6.98
CA LEU A 511 -0.84 -24.61 -5.67
C LEU A 511 0.47 -24.11 -5.08
N PHE A 512 1.56 -24.10 -5.86
CA PHE A 512 2.85 -23.58 -5.42
C PHE A 512 2.72 -22.13 -4.96
N THR A 513 2.09 -21.28 -5.76
CA THR A 513 1.94 -19.85 -5.45
C THR A 513 1.16 -19.64 -4.15
N MET A 514 0.10 -20.42 -3.92
CA MET A 514 -0.72 -20.32 -2.70
C MET A 514 -0.08 -21.00 -1.48
N PHE A 515 0.90 -21.88 -1.68
CA PHE A 515 1.56 -22.64 -0.60
C PHE A 515 2.87 -22.01 -0.14
N ALA A 516 3.63 -21.39 -1.04
CA ALA A 516 5.00 -20.95 -0.78
C ALA A 516 5.10 -19.91 0.35
N ALA A 517 4.12 -19.00 0.43
CA ALA A 517 4.06 -17.97 1.46
C ALA A 517 2.60 -17.62 1.80
N PRO A 518 2.34 -17.07 3.00
CA PRO A 518 1.09 -16.35 3.26
C PRO A 518 0.88 -15.23 2.23
N PRO A 519 -0.35 -14.94 1.78
CA PRO A 519 -0.58 -13.97 0.69
C PRO A 519 0.00 -12.57 0.95
N GLU A 520 -0.01 -12.10 2.20
CA GLU A 520 0.52 -10.78 2.59
C GLU A 520 2.05 -10.72 2.62
N GLN A 521 2.71 -11.88 2.63
CA GLN A 521 4.16 -11.96 2.68
C GLN A 521 4.74 -12.05 1.26
N THR A 522 5.94 -11.51 1.14
CA THR A 522 6.75 -11.64 -0.06
C THR A 522 7.01 -13.12 -0.37
N LEU A 523 6.79 -13.51 -1.62
CA LEU A 523 7.04 -14.86 -2.12
C LEU A 523 8.36 -14.89 -2.87
N GLU A 524 9.28 -15.75 -2.43
CA GLU A 524 10.52 -16.03 -3.16
C GLU A 524 10.27 -17.15 -4.16
N TRP A 525 10.46 -16.88 -5.45
CA TRP A 525 10.28 -17.91 -6.46
C TRP A 525 11.45 -18.90 -6.43
N VAL A 526 11.14 -20.19 -6.23
CA VAL A 526 12.12 -21.28 -6.24
C VAL A 526 11.56 -22.50 -6.95
N ASP A 527 12.23 -22.97 -8.01
CA ASP A 527 11.77 -24.08 -8.85
C ASP A 527 11.55 -25.39 -8.08
N SER A 528 12.38 -25.67 -7.07
CA SER A 528 12.23 -26.86 -6.22
C SER A 528 10.91 -26.88 -5.43
N GLY A 529 10.34 -25.69 -5.15
CA GLY A 529 9.02 -25.55 -4.55
C GLY A 529 7.90 -25.97 -5.50
N VAL A 530 8.02 -25.64 -6.79
CA VAL A 530 7.08 -26.03 -7.85
C VAL A 530 7.03 -27.55 -7.98
N GLU A 531 8.18 -28.23 -7.99
CA GLU A 531 8.23 -29.69 -8.01
C GLU A 531 7.56 -30.32 -6.78
N GLY A 532 7.72 -29.68 -5.61
CA GLY A 532 7.05 -30.10 -4.38
C GLY A 532 5.54 -30.11 -4.51
N ALA A 533 4.98 -29.04 -5.08
CA ALA A 533 3.56 -28.93 -5.40
C ALA A 533 3.10 -30.02 -6.38
N ASN A 534 3.88 -30.27 -7.46
CA ASN A 534 3.56 -31.32 -8.44
C ASN A 534 3.52 -32.72 -7.80
N ARG A 535 4.52 -33.03 -6.95
CA ARG A 535 4.58 -34.30 -6.22
C ARG A 535 3.37 -34.48 -5.30
N PHE A 536 2.89 -33.42 -4.66
CA PHE A 536 1.69 -33.49 -3.84
C PHE A 536 0.44 -33.81 -4.67
N LEU A 537 0.22 -33.12 -5.79
CA LEU A 537 -0.92 -33.40 -6.67
C LEU A 537 -0.92 -34.84 -7.19
N LYS A 538 0.25 -35.37 -7.56
CA LYS A 538 0.41 -36.79 -7.92
C LYS A 538 0.04 -37.75 -6.78
N ARG A 539 0.31 -37.38 -5.52
CA ARG A 539 -0.10 -38.18 -4.34
C ARG A 539 -1.61 -38.17 -4.13
N VAL A 540 -2.26 -37.01 -4.31
CA VAL A 540 -3.73 -36.91 -4.24
C VAL A 540 -4.38 -37.72 -5.37
N TRP A 541 -3.86 -37.60 -6.59
CA TRP A 541 -4.32 -38.41 -7.72
C TRP A 541 -4.21 -39.91 -7.43
N LYS A 542 -3.07 -40.34 -6.88
CA LYS A 542 -2.83 -41.73 -6.49
C LYS A 542 -3.84 -42.19 -5.43
N LEU A 543 -4.04 -41.40 -4.37
CA LEU A 543 -4.99 -41.70 -3.29
C LEU A 543 -6.39 -41.99 -3.85
N VAL A 544 -6.92 -41.08 -4.68
CA VAL A 544 -8.25 -41.23 -5.26
C VAL A 544 -8.31 -42.39 -6.24
N SER A 545 -7.32 -42.53 -7.12
CA SER A 545 -7.29 -43.61 -8.11
C SER A 545 -7.25 -45.01 -7.46
N GLU A 546 -6.43 -45.17 -6.42
CA GLU A 546 -6.34 -46.44 -5.68
C GLU A 546 -7.64 -46.75 -4.93
N HIS A 547 -8.29 -45.73 -4.34
CA HIS A 547 -9.59 -45.90 -3.68
C HIS A 547 -10.71 -46.26 -4.67
N VAL A 548 -10.83 -45.54 -5.79
CA VAL A 548 -11.84 -45.81 -6.83
C VAL A 548 -11.66 -47.21 -7.44
N ALA A 549 -10.43 -47.70 -7.56
CA ALA A 549 -10.15 -49.05 -8.04
C ALA A 549 -10.71 -50.17 -7.14
N LEU A 550 -11.04 -49.88 -5.87
CA LEU A 550 -11.71 -50.82 -4.96
C LEU A 550 -13.22 -50.94 -5.22
N GLY A 551 -13.79 -50.07 -6.06
CA GLY A 551 -15.22 -50.04 -6.40
C GLY A 551 -16.06 -49.12 -5.51
N GLU A 552 -17.38 -49.21 -5.65
CA GLU A 552 -18.35 -48.44 -4.85
C GLU A 552 -18.28 -48.82 -3.36
N THR A 553 -18.59 -47.86 -2.49
CA THR A 553 -18.61 -48.03 -1.03
C THR A 553 -19.94 -47.57 -0.44
N VAL A 554 -20.18 -47.94 0.82
CA VAL A 554 -21.33 -47.50 1.60
C VAL A 554 -21.08 -46.15 2.28
N ALA A 555 -22.13 -45.53 2.82
CA ALA A 555 -21.99 -44.36 3.70
C ALA A 555 -21.39 -44.75 5.06
N VAL A 556 -20.72 -43.78 5.69
CA VAL A 556 -20.14 -43.97 7.02
C VAL A 556 -21.24 -44.18 8.08
N ASP A 557 -21.16 -45.27 8.83
CA ASP A 557 -21.99 -45.52 10.01
C ASP A 557 -21.20 -45.12 11.27
N ALA A 558 -21.39 -43.88 11.71
CA ALA A 558 -20.68 -43.30 12.85
C ALA A 558 -20.85 -44.10 14.15
N ALA A 559 -21.93 -44.87 14.31
CA ALA A 559 -22.21 -45.63 15.53
C ALA A 559 -21.36 -46.91 15.65
N GLN A 560 -20.80 -47.40 14.54
CA GLN A 560 -20.06 -48.68 14.48
C GLN A 560 -18.56 -48.50 14.23
N LEU A 561 -18.06 -47.27 14.30
CA LEU A 561 -16.65 -47.01 14.05
C LEU A 561 -15.77 -47.50 15.20
N SER A 562 -14.73 -48.24 14.85
CA SER A 562 -13.61 -48.53 15.75
C SER A 562 -12.88 -47.25 16.16
N LYS A 563 -12.08 -47.31 17.23
CA LYS A 563 -11.33 -46.15 17.72
C LYS A 563 -10.43 -45.53 16.64
N SER A 564 -9.72 -46.34 15.86
CA SER A 564 -8.87 -45.86 14.76
C SER A 564 -9.67 -45.19 13.64
N GLN A 565 -10.84 -45.73 13.31
CA GLN A 565 -11.75 -45.14 12.32
C GLN A 565 -12.35 -43.81 12.82
N GLN A 566 -12.75 -43.75 14.09
CA GLN A 566 -13.20 -42.50 14.71
C GLN A 566 -12.11 -41.44 14.71
N ASP A 567 -10.86 -41.82 14.99
CA ASP A 567 -9.73 -40.89 15.03
C ASP A 567 -9.39 -40.36 13.61
N LEU A 568 -9.44 -41.22 12.57
CA LEU A 568 -9.26 -40.77 11.18
C LEU A 568 -10.40 -39.87 10.70
N ARG A 569 -11.66 -40.25 10.97
CA ARG A 569 -12.83 -39.42 10.65
C ARG A 569 -12.78 -38.08 11.40
N ARG A 570 -12.34 -38.07 12.67
CA ARG A 570 -12.10 -36.84 13.42
C ARG A 570 -11.11 -35.93 12.71
N LEU A 571 -9.99 -36.48 12.23
CA LEU A 571 -8.98 -35.72 11.49
C LEU A 571 -9.55 -35.11 10.20
N VAL A 572 -10.40 -35.83 9.46
CA VAL A 572 -11.10 -35.30 8.27
C VAL A 572 -11.89 -34.03 8.66
N HIS A 573 -12.76 -34.12 9.67
CA HIS A 573 -13.63 -33.02 10.07
C HIS A 573 -12.89 -31.86 10.74
N GLN A 574 -11.83 -32.14 11.52
CA GLN A 574 -10.92 -31.11 12.03
C GLN A 574 -10.20 -30.37 10.90
N THR A 575 -9.81 -31.08 9.84
CA THR A 575 -9.19 -30.48 8.65
C THR A 575 -10.17 -29.60 7.91
N ILE A 576 -11.42 -30.06 7.70
CA ILE A 576 -12.50 -29.24 7.08
C ILE A 576 -12.69 -27.94 7.87
N ALA A 577 -12.84 -28.02 9.19
CA ALA A 577 -13.03 -26.84 10.04
C ALA A 577 -11.84 -25.87 9.94
N LYS A 578 -10.61 -26.40 9.99
CA LYS A 578 -9.39 -25.59 9.89
C LYS A 578 -9.24 -24.92 8.53
N VAL A 579 -9.43 -25.66 7.44
CA VAL A 579 -9.31 -25.13 6.07
C VAL A 579 -10.37 -24.08 5.79
N SER A 580 -11.60 -24.28 6.29
CA SER A 580 -12.67 -23.29 6.19
C SER A 580 -12.29 -21.98 6.89
N ASP A 581 -11.80 -22.03 8.13
CA ASP A 581 -11.34 -20.83 8.87
C ASP A 581 -10.13 -20.15 8.21
N ASP A 582 -9.19 -20.94 7.70
CA ASP A 582 -7.99 -20.45 7.03
C ASP A 582 -8.31 -19.73 5.71
N ILE A 583 -9.30 -20.19 4.95
CA ILE A 583 -9.72 -19.55 3.68
C ILE A 583 -10.61 -18.33 3.94
N GLU A 584 -11.65 -18.47 4.75
CA GLU A 584 -12.67 -17.44 4.92
C GLU A 584 -12.18 -16.28 5.80
N ARG A 585 -11.67 -16.61 7.00
CA ARG A 585 -11.35 -15.60 8.01
C ARG A 585 -9.89 -15.18 7.94
N ARG A 586 -8.96 -16.13 7.96
CA ARG A 586 -7.52 -15.82 8.11
C ARG A 586 -6.82 -15.49 6.79
N GLN A 587 -7.36 -15.96 5.66
CA GLN A 587 -6.75 -15.86 4.33
C GLN A 587 -5.31 -16.44 4.30
N THR A 588 -5.05 -17.47 5.10
CA THR A 588 -3.74 -18.13 5.21
C THR A 588 -3.73 -19.43 4.41
N PHE A 589 -3.79 -19.30 3.07
CA PHE A 589 -3.94 -20.43 2.14
C PHE A 589 -2.83 -21.48 2.26
N ASN A 590 -1.60 -21.06 2.56
CA ASN A 590 -0.48 -21.96 2.79
C ASN A 590 -0.73 -22.92 3.97
N THR A 591 -1.35 -22.44 5.04
CA THR A 591 -1.70 -23.28 6.20
C THR A 591 -2.92 -24.16 5.95
N ALA A 592 -3.85 -23.73 5.07
CA ALA A 592 -4.94 -24.56 4.59
C ALA A 592 -4.39 -25.75 3.78
N ILE A 593 -3.53 -25.47 2.80
CA ILE A 593 -2.87 -26.48 1.97
C ILE A 593 -2.05 -27.45 2.83
N ALA A 594 -1.30 -26.95 3.83
CA ALA A 594 -0.54 -27.79 4.75
C ALA A 594 -1.44 -28.79 5.50
N ALA A 595 -2.63 -28.36 5.94
CA ALA A 595 -3.59 -29.24 6.61
C ALA A 595 -4.16 -30.31 5.66
N ILE A 596 -4.43 -29.95 4.40
CA ILE A 596 -4.86 -30.90 3.37
C ILE A 596 -3.73 -31.91 3.08
N MET A 597 -2.47 -31.46 3.00
CA MET A 597 -1.31 -32.34 2.84
C MET A 597 -1.17 -33.32 4.00
N GLU A 598 -1.36 -32.86 5.24
CA GLU A 598 -1.35 -33.71 6.43
C GLU A 598 -2.46 -34.76 6.39
N LEU A 599 -3.69 -34.38 6.07
CA LEU A 599 -4.81 -35.31 5.93
C LEU A 599 -4.54 -36.34 4.82
N SER A 600 -4.06 -35.90 3.66
CA SER A 600 -3.70 -36.79 2.54
C SER A 600 -2.68 -37.86 2.95
N ASN A 601 -1.67 -37.48 3.74
CA ASN A 601 -0.66 -38.42 4.24
C ASN A 601 -1.24 -39.48 5.20
N HIS A 602 -2.29 -39.14 5.96
CA HIS A 602 -2.98 -40.09 6.84
C HIS A 602 -3.89 -41.02 6.03
N LEU A 603 -4.67 -40.49 5.07
CA LEU A 603 -5.54 -41.30 4.21
C LEU A 603 -4.74 -42.29 3.35
N LEU A 604 -3.58 -41.89 2.81
CA LEU A 604 -2.69 -42.79 2.04
C LEU A 604 -2.16 -43.99 2.85
N LYS A 605 -2.20 -43.93 4.19
CA LYS A 605 -1.75 -44.99 5.09
C LYS A 605 -2.91 -45.70 5.79
N ALA A 606 -4.14 -45.25 5.58
CA ALA A 606 -5.31 -45.82 6.22
C ALA A 606 -5.60 -47.22 5.63
N PRO A 607 -6.11 -48.16 6.44
CA PRO A 607 -6.58 -49.43 5.93
C PRO A 607 -7.74 -49.22 4.96
N SER A 608 -7.98 -50.22 4.10
CA SER A 608 -9.11 -50.26 3.17
C SER A 608 -9.82 -51.61 3.19
N ASP A 609 -9.62 -52.38 4.26
CA ASP A 609 -10.04 -53.78 4.38
C ASP A 609 -11.55 -53.93 4.62
N SER A 610 -12.15 -53.04 5.43
CA SER A 610 -13.58 -53.07 5.74
C SER A 610 -14.40 -52.06 4.92
N GLU A 611 -15.71 -52.28 4.82
CA GLU A 611 -16.62 -51.32 4.18
C GLU A 611 -16.59 -49.94 4.85
N GLN A 612 -16.43 -49.89 6.18
CA GLN A 612 -16.34 -48.62 6.91
C GLN A 612 -14.99 -47.91 6.70
N ASP A 613 -13.90 -48.66 6.51
CA ASP A 613 -12.61 -48.07 6.13
C ASP A 613 -12.72 -47.38 4.76
N ARG A 614 -13.32 -48.08 3.79
CA ARG A 614 -13.56 -47.54 2.44
C ARG A 614 -14.55 -46.36 2.46
N ALA A 615 -15.56 -46.39 3.33
CA ALA A 615 -16.49 -45.27 3.51
C ALA A 615 -15.79 -44.00 4.03
N ILE A 616 -14.88 -44.13 5.01
CA ILE A 616 -14.10 -43.00 5.53
C ILE A 616 -13.08 -42.50 4.49
N LEU A 617 -12.46 -43.42 3.72
CA LEU A 617 -11.60 -43.05 2.59
C LEU A 617 -12.35 -42.24 1.53
N GLN A 618 -13.60 -42.60 1.22
CA GLN A 618 -14.48 -41.82 0.34
C GLN A 618 -14.75 -40.43 0.95
N GLU A 619 -15.26 -40.35 2.18
CA GLU A 619 -15.57 -39.08 2.88
C GLU A 619 -14.34 -38.15 2.92
N GLY A 620 -13.17 -38.71 3.27
CA GLY A 620 -11.91 -37.97 3.32
C GLY A 620 -11.39 -37.52 1.95
N SER A 621 -11.52 -38.36 0.92
CA SER A 621 -11.09 -38.03 -0.44
C SER A 621 -11.96 -36.95 -1.06
N GLU A 622 -13.29 -37.05 -0.89
CA GLU A 622 -14.25 -36.03 -1.30
C GLU A 622 -13.96 -34.69 -0.62
N ALA A 623 -13.72 -34.71 0.70
CA ALA A 623 -13.35 -33.51 1.45
C ALA A 623 -12.06 -32.86 0.91
N ILE A 624 -11.01 -33.64 0.64
CA ILE A 624 -9.77 -33.13 0.06
C ILE A 624 -10.02 -32.47 -1.30
N VAL A 625 -10.78 -33.15 -2.18
CA VAL A 625 -11.08 -32.65 -3.53
C VAL A 625 -11.83 -31.32 -3.47
N LEU A 626 -12.87 -31.23 -2.65
CA LEU A 626 -13.64 -30.00 -2.48
C LEU A 626 -12.79 -28.87 -1.89
N MET A 627 -11.99 -29.15 -0.85
CA MET A 627 -11.11 -28.16 -0.23
C MET A 627 -10.00 -27.66 -1.17
N LEU A 628 -9.54 -28.51 -2.10
CA LEU A 628 -8.54 -28.13 -3.11
C LEU A 628 -9.14 -27.38 -4.31
N THR A 629 -10.46 -27.44 -4.52
CA THR A 629 -11.11 -26.88 -5.72
C THR A 629 -10.80 -25.39 -5.97
N PRO A 630 -10.78 -24.49 -4.96
CA PRO A 630 -10.42 -23.09 -5.19
C PRO A 630 -8.97 -22.89 -5.66
N ILE A 631 -8.09 -23.86 -5.38
CA ILE A 631 -6.65 -23.78 -5.57
C ILE A 631 -6.24 -24.52 -6.84
N THR A 632 -6.69 -25.76 -7.01
CA THR A 632 -6.38 -26.65 -8.14
C THR A 632 -7.66 -27.20 -8.77
N PRO A 633 -8.41 -26.37 -9.50
CA PRO A 633 -9.74 -26.72 -9.98
C PRO A 633 -9.76 -27.84 -11.03
N HIS A 634 -8.72 -27.99 -11.85
CA HIS A 634 -8.73 -28.94 -12.97
C HIS A 634 -8.60 -30.38 -12.46
N ILE A 635 -7.59 -30.65 -11.62
CA ILE A 635 -7.42 -31.95 -10.97
C ILE A 635 -8.59 -32.26 -10.04
N ALA A 636 -9.12 -31.25 -9.33
CA ALA A 636 -10.27 -31.45 -8.46
C ALA A 636 -11.50 -31.90 -9.24
N HIS A 637 -11.77 -31.31 -10.41
CA HIS A 637 -12.91 -31.69 -11.26
C HIS A 637 -12.82 -33.14 -11.72
N GLU A 638 -11.67 -33.56 -12.25
CA GLU A 638 -11.44 -34.94 -12.71
C GLU A 638 -11.56 -35.96 -11.57
N LEU A 639 -10.98 -35.66 -10.40
CA LEU A 639 -11.05 -36.54 -9.24
C LEU A 639 -12.46 -36.60 -8.64
N TRP A 640 -13.22 -35.51 -8.69
CA TRP A 640 -14.61 -35.47 -8.26
C TRP A 640 -15.48 -36.39 -9.12
N GLN A 641 -15.27 -36.39 -10.43
CA GLN A 641 -15.94 -37.30 -11.36
C GLN A 641 -15.56 -38.76 -11.12
N ALA A 642 -14.27 -39.03 -10.91
CA ALA A 642 -13.79 -40.37 -10.57
C ALA A 642 -14.40 -40.91 -9.27
N LEU A 643 -14.70 -40.02 -8.30
CA LEU A 643 -15.38 -40.37 -7.04
C LEU A 643 -16.90 -40.59 -7.19
N GLY A 644 -17.45 -40.47 -8.40
CA GLY A 644 -18.85 -40.76 -8.70
C GLY A 644 -19.78 -39.55 -8.77
N HIS A 645 -19.24 -38.33 -8.81
CA HIS A 645 -20.02 -37.08 -8.87
C HIS A 645 -19.97 -36.43 -10.26
N ASP A 646 -20.77 -35.39 -10.48
CA ASP A 646 -20.84 -34.71 -11.79
C ASP A 646 -19.88 -33.51 -11.90
N ASN A 647 -20.18 -32.43 -11.17
CA ASN A 647 -19.45 -31.17 -11.30
C ASN A 647 -19.06 -30.58 -9.95
N VAL A 648 -17.76 -30.45 -9.72
CA VAL A 648 -17.20 -29.94 -8.47
C VAL A 648 -17.52 -28.45 -8.23
N HIS A 649 -17.76 -27.67 -9.29
CA HIS A 649 -17.97 -26.22 -9.19
C HIS A 649 -19.33 -25.82 -8.63
N ILE A 650 -20.30 -26.74 -8.64
CA ILE A 650 -21.63 -26.56 -8.04
C ILE A 650 -21.79 -27.37 -6.75
N ALA A 651 -20.77 -28.14 -6.37
CA ALA A 651 -20.79 -28.91 -5.14
C ALA A 651 -20.73 -27.96 -3.93
N PRO A 652 -21.48 -28.24 -2.86
CA PRO A 652 -21.40 -27.45 -1.64
C PRO A 652 -20.02 -27.60 -1.01
N TRP A 653 -19.55 -26.53 -0.36
CA TRP A 653 -18.36 -26.59 0.48
C TRP A 653 -18.54 -27.64 1.60
N PRO A 654 -17.52 -28.48 1.91
CA PRO A 654 -17.65 -29.52 2.91
C PRO A 654 -17.90 -28.91 4.30
N GLN A 655 -18.84 -29.49 5.04
CA GLN A 655 -19.18 -29.04 6.39
C GLN A 655 -18.60 -29.99 7.43
N ALA A 656 -17.95 -29.42 8.44
CA ALA A 656 -17.39 -30.19 9.54
C ALA A 656 -18.49 -30.71 10.48
N ASP A 657 -18.54 -32.02 10.68
CA ASP A 657 -19.37 -32.69 11.67
C ASP A 657 -18.81 -32.45 13.07
N SER A 658 -19.50 -31.60 13.84
CA SER A 658 -19.10 -31.29 15.22
C SER A 658 -19.09 -32.51 16.14
N ALA A 659 -19.91 -33.53 15.87
CA ALA A 659 -19.91 -34.77 16.66
C ALA A 659 -18.68 -35.64 16.36
N ALA A 660 -18.21 -35.66 15.10
CA ALA A 660 -16.98 -36.35 14.72
C ALA A 660 -15.73 -35.71 15.36
N MET A 661 -15.78 -34.40 15.60
CA MET A 661 -14.69 -33.64 16.19
C MET A 661 -14.52 -33.80 17.69
N VAL A 662 -15.47 -34.44 18.38
CA VAL A 662 -15.39 -34.66 19.82
C VAL A 662 -14.23 -35.58 20.15
N GLU A 663 -13.30 -35.07 20.95
CA GLU A 663 -12.24 -35.87 21.55
C GLU A 663 -12.81 -36.57 22.78
N ALA A 664 -12.73 -37.90 22.82
CA ALA A 664 -13.01 -38.66 24.05
C ALA A 664 -11.87 -38.53 25.07
N GLU A 665 -10.66 -38.27 24.58
CA GLU A 665 -9.44 -38.19 25.38
C GLU A 665 -8.54 -37.06 24.86
N LYS A 666 -7.79 -36.42 25.77
CA LYS A 666 -6.86 -35.32 25.49
C LYS A 666 -5.46 -35.69 25.92
N LEU A 667 -4.48 -35.31 25.10
CA LEU A 667 -3.06 -35.40 25.45
C LEU A 667 -2.66 -34.16 26.27
N ILE A 668 -2.28 -34.37 27.52
CA ILE A 668 -1.79 -33.32 28.41
C ILE A 668 -0.27 -33.38 28.47
N ILE A 669 0.35 -32.24 28.18
CA ILE A 669 1.78 -32.05 28.36
C ILE A 669 2.07 -31.81 29.85
N VAL A 670 2.94 -32.62 30.45
CA VAL A 670 3.33 -32.48 31.86
C VAL A 670 4.75 -31.92 31.96
N GLN A 671 4.87 -30.80 32.67
CA GLN A 671 6.11 -30.08 32.92
C GLN A 671 6.44 -30.02 34.41
N VAL A 672 7.74 -29.94 34.71
CA VAL A 672 8.24 -29.59 36.04
C VAL A 672 9.17 -28.39 35.90
N ASN A 673 8.86 -27.29 36.60
CA ASN A 673 9.57 -26.01 36.49
C ASN A 673 9.72 -25.54 35.02
N GLY A 674 8.66 -25.68 34.23
CA GLY A 674 8.62 -25.27 32.82
C GLY A 674 9.34 -26.20 31.84
N LYS A 675 9.92 -27.31 32.28
CA LYS A 675 10.57 -28.30 31.39
C LYS A 675 9.68 -29.52 31.19
N LEU A 676 9.53 -29.97 29.94
CA LEU A 676 8.77 -31.17 29.57
C LEU A 676 9.32 -32.42 30.28
N ARG A 677 8.43 -33.19 30.91
CA ARG A 677 8.75 -34.44 31.62
C ARG A 677 7.90 -35.61 31.19
N ALA A 678 6.61 -35.42 30.95
CA ALA A 678 5.76 -36.50 30.47
C ALA A 678 4.68 -35.98 29.52
N LYS A 679 4.01 -36.93 28.87
CA LYS A 679 2.78 -36.70 28.13
C LYS A 679 1.79 -37.76 28.60
N ILE A 680 0.67 -37.34 29.14
CA ILE A 680 -0.36 -38.24 29.65
C ILE A 680 -1.63 -38.08 28.83
N THR A 681 -2.32 -39.16 28.54
CA THR A 681 -3.64 -39.13 27.88
C THR A 681 -4.72 -39.30 28.94
N VAL A 682 -5.69 -38.39 28.97
CA VAL A 682 -6.77 -38.36 29.97
C VAL A 682 -8.12 -38.21 29.27
N ALA A 683 -9.23 -38.59 29.92
CA ALA A 683 -10.56 -38.32 29.38
C ALA A 683 -10.74 -36.81 29.09
N ALA A 684 -11.45 -36.44 28.03
CA ALA A 684 -11.56 -35.05 27.59
C ALA A 684 -12.29 -34.14 28.58
N ASP A 685 -13.11 -34.73 29.45
CA ASP A 685 -13.83 -34.14 30.59
C ASP A 685 -13.12 -34.37 31.93
N ALA A 686 -11.89 -34.89 31.93
CA ALA A 686 -11.13 -35.15 33.15
C ALA A 686 -10.97 -33.87 33.98
N SER A 687 -11.35 -33.98 35.25
CA SER A 687 -11.20 -32.89 36.23
C SER A 687 -9.73 -32.49 36.38
N LYS A 688 -9.50 -31.24 36.80
CA LYS A 688 -8.16 -30.75 37.11
C LYS A 688 -7.46 -31.69 38.10
N GLU A 689 -8.17 -32.13 39.12
CA GLU A 689 -7.69 -32.99 40.19
C GLU A 689 -7.25 -34.35 39.64
N THR A 690 -8.01 -34.93 38.71
CA THR A 690 -7.65 -36.17 38.01
C THR A 690 -6.36 -36.01 37.20
N VAL A 691 -6.24 -34.91 36.44
CA VAL A 691 -5.06 -34.64 35.61
C VAL A 691 -3.81 -34.40 36.48
N GLU A 692 -3.97 -33.66 37.58
CA GLU A 692 -2.90 -33.43 38.56
C GLU A 692 -2.41 -34.73 39.19
N ALA A 693 -3.32 -35.59 39.62
CA ALA A 693 -2.99 -36.87 40.22
C ALA A 693 -2.24 -37.79 39.23
N LEU A 694 -2.74 -37.91 38.00
CA LEU A 694 -2.10 -38.71 36.96
C LEU A 694 -0.72 -38.16 36.56
N GLY A 695 -0.62 -36.83 36.40
CA GLY A 695 0.64 -36.18 36.05
C GLY A 695 1.69 -36.27 37.16
N GLN A 696 1.29 -36.18 38.42
CA GLN A 696 2.19 -36.39 39.55
C GLN A 696 2.57 -37.87 39.70
N ALA A 697 1.67 -38.81 39.43
CA ALA A 697 1.95 -40.25 39.52
C ALA A 697 2.86 -40.79 38.40
N ASP A 698 3.10 -40.01 37.33
CA ASP A 698 3.99 -40.39 36.25
C ASP A 698 5.42 -40.62 36.76
N SER A 699 5.99 -41.77 36.41
CA SER A 699 7.30 -42.22 36.92
C SER A 699 8.44 -41.29 36.51
N ASN A 700 8.37 -40.65 35.34
CA ASN A 700 9.39 -39.71 34.92
C ASN A 700 9.22 -38.37 35.64
N VAL A 701 7.98 -37.92 35.88
CA VAL A 701 7.70 -36.70 36.65
C VAL A 701 8.17 -36.85 38.10
N GLN A 702 7.91 -38.00 38.73
CA GLN A 702 8.33 -38.33 40.10
C GLN A 702 9.82 -38.06 40.35
N ASN A 703 10.69 -38.44 39.40
CA ASN A 703 12.14 -38.17 39.50
C ASN A 703 12.51 -36.69 39.71
N PHE A 704 11.63 -35.75 39.37
CA PHE A 704 11.89 -34.32 39.47
C PHE A 704 11.16 -33.64 40.62
N ILE A 705 10.19 -34.31 41.24
CA ILE A 705 9.37 -33.77 42.34
C ILE A 705 9.59 -34.53 43.66
N ASP A 706 10.13 -35.75 43.62
CA ASP A 706 10.40 -36.54 44.82
C ASP A 706 11.40 -35.82 45.74
N GLY A 707 11.10 -35.82 47.05
CA GLY A 707 11.83 -35.07 48.07
C GLY A 707 11.73 -33.53 47.99
N LYS A 708 10.94 -32.96 47.06
CA LYS A 708 10.78 -31.50 46.89
C LYS A 708 9.43 -31.01 47.37
N THR A 709 9.36 -29.72 47.72
CA THR A 709 8.08 -29.09 48.06
C THR A 709 7.40 -28.59 46.79
N ILE A 710 6.20 -29.12 46.49
CA ILE A 710 5.35 -28.58 45.41
C ILE A 710 4.79 -27.24 45.88
N ARG A 711 5.20 -26.15 45.23
CA ARG A 711 4.79 -24.77 45.56
C ARG A 711 3.52 -24.36 44.86
N LYS A 712 3.36 -24.79 43.61
CA LYS A 712 2.23 -24.40 42.76
C LYS A 712 2.04 -25.44 41.66
N VAL A 713 0.79 -25.70 41.33
CA VAL A 713 0.42 -26.48 40.14
C VAL A 713 -0.39 -25.58 39.21
N ILE A 714 0.04 -25.50 37.96
CA ILE A 714 -0.59 -24.68 36.92
C ILE A 714 -1.18 -25.64 35.89
N TYR A 715 -2.51 -25.69 35.84
CA TYR A 715 -3.24 -26.45 34.85
C TYR A 715 -3.86 -25.51 33.82
N VAL A 716 -3.53 -25.71 32.55
CA VAL A 716 -4.23 -25.13 31.40
C VAL A 716 -5.16 -26.22 30.88
N PRO A 717 -6.49 -26.07 31.04
CA PRO A 717 -7.46 -27.10 30.71
C PRO A 717 -7.24 -27.72 29.32
N GLY A 718 -7.12 -29.04 29.29
CA GLY A 718 -6.97 -29.81 28.04
C GLY A 718 -5.64 -29.67 27.31
N LYS A 719 -4.63 -28.99 27.89
CA LYS A 719 -3.34 -28.75 27.21
C LYS A 719 -2.11 -29.06 28.04
N LEU A 720 -2.03 -28.49 29.26
CA LEU A 720 -0.76 -28.41 29.99
C LEU A 720 -0.98 -28.57 31.49
N LEU A 721 -0.12 -29.36 32.13
CA LEU A 721 0.07 -29.39 33.57
C LEU A 721 1.53 -29.03 33.89
N ASN A 722 1.77 -27.92 34.58
CA ASN A 722 3.10 -27.52 35.02
C ASN A 722 3.20 -27.52 36.55
N ILE A 723 4.10 -28.33 37.08
CA ILE A 723 4.33 -28.51 38.51
C ILE A 723 5.57 -27.70 38.90
N VAL A 724 5.39 -26.72 39.78
CA VAL A 724 6.47 -25.91 40.33
C VAL A 724 6.92 -26.55 41.64
N ALA A 725 8.12 -27.12 41.65
CA ALA A 725 8.67 -27.84 42.80
C ALA A 725 10.11 -27.40 43.09
N ASN A 726 10.44 -27.16 44.37
CA ASN A 726 11.78 -26.76 44.81
C ASN A 726 12.26 -27.47 46.07
#